data_AF-A0A945RW53-F1
#
_entry.id   AF-A0A945RW53-F1
#
_cell.length_a   1.000
_cell.length_b   1.000
_cell.length_c   1.000
_cell.angle_alpha   90.00
_cell.angle_beta   90.00
_cell.angle_gamma   90.00
#
_symmetry.space_group_name_H-M   'P 1'
#
loop_
_entity.id
_entity.type
_entity.pdbx_description
1 polymer ?
#
loop_
_entity_poly.entity_id
_entity_poly.type
_entity_poly.pdbx_seq_one_letter_code
_entity_poly.pdbx_strand_id
1 'polypeptide(L)'
;MSFVADLHIHSHLSRATSKQCNLEGLHYWAQLKGVRVIGTGDFTHPDWHAELSEKLVPSGPGLFRLKEDLAAQVDVDVPPSCRAPVDFVITGEISSIYKRDGRVRKVHSILMLPDLQTAETINQRLDALGNIKSDGRPILGLDPRILLEIALEANPDACLIPAHIWTPWFSMMGSKSGFDSPRECFGDLMEHIFAVETGLSSDPPMNWRVSELDELTLISNSDLHSPANLARNANVFHCDPGFFSIRDALRTGAPDQCGGTIDMFPEEGKYHFDGHRKCGVCMEPEESLAHDCLCPVCGKPLVLGVLHRVVELADRPKGGKPARALPCEHIIPLPELLSEILECGPKSKKVTSAYHKLLDQFGSELHILREHDPAEMTDAEPALLAEALYRARQERVICEPGYDGEYGKVCVFAPGDKDKLNNQGVFFAAPEESEIRESASTWEPQRPEPTDAAATREYTLRRPGKDSQPESSTPKASPAAQLDLFSTPDTLAGLTPEQRAAVTAEDHAIVIVAGPGTGKTRTLTQRVAHAISERGIAPAAVLAVTFTNRAAREMKERLEDLLGNVAEGVTVTTFHSLALRILRSQHELAGLPVDFSLVDQDGCVALLRAASDLSASAATEAVAGTLQAMAEGGVPEETPHGPELVTALKNDSLVPLDALVPRCLQLLQANPDIVASLGCQWLCVDEYQDVNRAQYDLVRVLAQDAKSVCVIGDPDQAIYGFRGADVGYFLRFNEDFPDARVIQLGHNFRSSGTIVSAASQVMRPGRSTMSVAAETVLDAGVRIRFHGAPTAAAEAEFITHEIEKWLGGTALFSVDSSRVQEEATSDVSFSDIAILVRLRALIPPVVTALERLGVPVQVVGDEAFMDTAGARALITALQSWSANRRDVPAPTALAEFAEDEATRRLSPKALNALQTCLKLATDEHDPLSAFLDRVLLRRNTDQYETQAEKVTILTMHAAKGLEFPIVFVAGCEQGLVPYVKPGEDSCDQEEERRLLYVAMTRAKEVLYLTSTRKRALFGKTEERAPSPFLDEIQDVLRDRLIMPRRKQRPSSAQLEFSFG
;
A
#
# COMPACT_ATOMS: atom_id res chain seq x y z
N MET A 1 -39.81 10.50 -17.69
CA MET A 1 -40.04 11.45 -16.58
C MET A 1 -38.67 12.03 -16.27
N SER A 2 -38.51 13.35 -16.07
CA SER A 2 -37.18 13.93 -15.81
C SER A 2 -36.88 13.99 -14.32
N PHE A 3 -35.67 13.65 -13.89
CA PHE A 3 -35.23 13.80 -12.51
C PHE A 3 -33.72 14.06 -12.40
N VAL A 4 -33.29 14.61 -11.27
CA VAL A 4 -31.88 14.89 -10.96
C VAL A 4 -31.35 13.89 -9.94
N ALA A 5 -30.12 13.40 -10.16
CA ALA A 5 -29.42 12.53 -9.24
C ALA A 5 -27.98 12.97 -8.97
N ASP A 6 -27.55 12.83 -7.72
CA ASP A 6 -26.18 13.11 -7.26
C ASP A 6 -25.63 11.86 -6.57
N LEU A 7 -24.67 11.20 -7.20
CA LEU A 7 -24.24 9.83 -6.88
C LEU A 7 -22.92 9.77 -6.09
N HIS A 8 -22.22 10.89 -5.94
CA HIS A 8 -20.93 10.93 -5.24
C HIS A 8 -21.02 11.79 -3.98
N ILE A 9 -21.22 11.12 -2.86
CA ILE A 9 -21.48 11.74 -1.56
C ILE A 9 -20.62 11.07 -0.50
N HIS A 10 -20.22 11.83 0.53
CA HIS A 10 -19.58 11.30 1.73
C HIS A 10 -20.47 11.44 2.97
N SER A 11 -20.41 10.42 3.81
CA SER A 11 -21.07 10.34 5.11
C SER A 11 -20.33 11.17 6.17
N HIS A 12 -21.02 11.44 7.27
CA HIS A 12 -20.43 12.11 8.43
C HIS A 12 -19.30 11.33 9.13
N LEU A 13 -19.03 10.08 8.73
CA LEU A 13 -17.90 9.27 9.22
C LEU A 13 -16.66 9.39 8.34
N SER A 14 -16.78 10.00 7.15
CA SER A 14 -15.62 10.37 6.34
C SER A 14 -14.87 11.57 6.90
N ARG A 15 -13.57 11.63 6.63
CA ARG A 15 -12.75 12.79 7.02
C ARG A 15 -13.23 14.07 6.35
N ALA A 16 -12.99 15.18 7.04
CA ALA A 16 -13.32 16.55 6.57
C ALA A 16 -14.80 16.77 6.17
N THR A 17 -15.70 15.90 6.61
CA THR A 17 -17.13 15.93 6.24
C THR A 17 -17.98 16.50 7.38
N SER A 18 -19.08 17.16 7.03
CA SER A 18 -20.01 17.74 8.00
C SER A 18 -20.73 16.66 8.81
N LYS A 19 -21.01 16.94 10.09
CA LYS A 19 -21.89 16.09 10.91
C LYS A 19 -23.33 15.98 10.37
N GLN A 20 -23.73 16.91 9.51
CA GLN A 20 -25.04 16.90 8.84
C GLN A 20 -25.07 15.95 7.63
N CYS A 21 -23.96 15.34 7.23
CA CYS A 21 -23.95 14.26 6.22
C CYS A 21 -24.43 12.91 6.83
N ASN A 22 -25.47 12.95 7.65
CA ASN A 22 -26.24 11.78 8.06
C ASN A 22 -27.48 11.66 7.16
N LEU A 23 -28.20 10.53 7.24
CA LEU A 23 -29.32 10.26 6.32
C LEU A 23 -30.43 11.31 6.43
N GLU A 24 -30.72 11.80 7.63
CA GLU A 24 -31.73 12.83 7.89
C GLU A 24 -31.34 14.17 7.26
N GLY A 25 -30.08 14.58 7.40
CA GLY A 25 -29.56 15.81 6.81
C GLY A 25 -29.50 15.73 5.29
N LEU A 26 -29.12 14.58 4.73
CA LEU A 26 -29.14 14.36 3.29
C LEU A 26 -30.57 14.39 2.73
N HIS A 27 -31.53 13.75 3.40
CA HIS A 27 -32.96 13.80 3.04
C HIS A 27 -33.51 15.23 3.08
N TYR A 28 -33.17 16.00 4.11
CA TYR A 28 -33.54 17.41 4.24
C TYR A 28 -33.04 18.25 3.07
N TRP A 29 -31.73 18.19 2.80
CA TRP A 29 -31.10 19.03 1.78
C TRP A 29 -31.48 18.59 0.36
N ALA A 30 -31.68 17.29 0.11
CA ALA A 30 -32.17 16.81 -1.18
C ALA A 30 -33.52 17.43 -1.56
N GLN A 31 -34.43 17.59 -0.60
CA GLN A 31 -35.71 18.27 -0.84
C GLN A 31 -35.53 19.76 -1.13
N LEU A 32 -34.72 20.47 -0.34
CA LEU A 32 -34.45 21.90 -0.59
C LEU A 32 -33.80 22.13 -1.96
N LYS A 33 -32.89 21.25 -2.36
CA LYS A 33 -32.18 21.34 -3.64
C LYS A 33 -33.06 20.88 -4.81
N GLY A 34 -33.99 19.96 -4.60
CA GLY A 34 -34.81 19.37 -5.66
C GLY A 34 -34.16 18.13 -6.29
N VAL A 35 -33.39 17.37 -5.51
CA VAL A 35 -32.72 16.14 -5.96
C VAL A 35 -33.59 14.93 -5.65
N ARG A 36 -33.80 14.07 -6.65
CA ARG A 36 -34.67 12.91 -6.51
C ARG A 36 -33.94 11.66 -6.01
N VAL A 37 -32.76 11.38 -6.56
CA VAL A 37 -31.95 10.21 -6.20
C VAL A 37 -30.60 10.69 -5.67
N ILE A 38 -30.20 10.21 -4.51
CA ILE A 38 -28.90 10.54 -3.92
C ILE A 38 -28.11 9.29 -3.56
N GLY A 39 -26.79 9.36 -3.72
CA GLY A 39 -25.89 8.37 -3.18
C GLY A 39 -25.92 8.33 -1.65
N THR A 40 -25.80 7.16 -1.03
CA THR A 40 -25.58 7.06 0.41
C THR A 40 -24.19 7.48 0.84
N GLY A 41 -23.19 7.30 -0.04
CA GLY A 41 -21.77 7.41 0.31
C GLY A 41 -21.29 6.29 1.25
N ASP A 42 -19.98 6.06 1.25
CA ASP A 42 -19.19 5.37 2.27
C ASP A 42 -19.74 4.03 2.82
N PHE A 43 -20.45 3.22 2.02
CA PHE A 43 -21.04 1.95 2.49
C PHE A 43 -20.03 0.98 3.12
N THR A 44 -18.73 1.20 2.87
CA THR A 44 -17.63 0.39 3.40
C THR A 44 -17.40 0.55 4.90
N HIS A 45 -17.82 1.68 5.50
CA HIS A 45 -17.61 1.89 6.93
C HIS A 45 -18.63 1.08 7.75
N PRO A 46 -18.21 0.22 8.70
CA PRO A 46 -19.13 -0.65 9.44
C PRO A 46 -20.23 0.09 10.20
N ASP A 47 -19.88 1.17 10.90
CA ASP A 47 -20.88 1.95 11.66
C ASP A 47 -21.87 2.66 10.73
N TRP A 48 -21.42 3.12 9.55
CA TRP A 48 -22.32 3.72 8.56
C TRP A 48 -23.22 2.66 7.94
N HIS A 49 -22.68 1.50 7.57
CA HIS A 49 -23.45 0.37 7.06
C HIS A 49 -24.54 -0.08 8.04
N ALA A 50 -24.24 -0.08 9.35
CA ALA A 50 -25.23 -0.34 10.39
C ALA A 50 -26.33 0.73 10.40
N GLU A 51 -25.97 2.01 10.30
CA GLU A 51 -26.94 3.11 10.20
C GLU A 51 -27.81 3.02 8.94
N LEU A 52 -27.23 2.70 7.78
CA LEU A 52 -27.97 2.46 6.54
C LEU A 52 -28.99 1.34 6.73
N SER A 53 -28.58 0.23 7.33
CA SER A 53 -29.45 -0.93 7.61
C SER A 53 -30.55 -0.62 8.62
N GLU A 54 -30.27 0.24 9.60
CA GLU A 54 -31.23 0.62 10.63
C GLU A 54 -32.26 1.63 10.11
N LYS A 55 -31.86 2.63 9.34
CA LYS A 55 -32.70 3.80 9.03
C LYS A 55 -33.34 3.77 7.64
N LEU A 56 -32.84 2.94 6.72
CA LEU A 56 -33.38 2.85 5.37
C LEU A 56 -34.33 1.65 5.19
N VAL A 57 -35.30 1.82 4.29
CA VAL A 57 -36.22 0.77 3.84
C VAL A 57 -36.29 0.74 2.32
N PRO A 58 -36.44 -0.44 1.68
CA PRO A 58 -36.58 -0.52 0.23
C PRO A 58 -37.79 0.28 -0.29
N SER A 59 -37.60 1.08 -1.34
CA SER A 59 -38.65 1.91 -1.96
C SER A 59 -38.94 1.56 -3.42
N GLY A 60 -38.06 0.77 -4.04
CA GLY A 60 -38.16 0.29 -5.43
C GLY A 60 -36.97 -0.61 -5.78
N PRO A 61 -36.87 -1.09 -7.04
CA PRO A 61 -35.75 -1.90 -7.49
C PRO A 61 -34.40 -1.20 -7.30
N GLY A 62 -33.65 -1.64 -6.30
CA GLY A 62 -32.36 -1.09 -5.88
C GLY A 62 -32.38 0.33 -5.32
N LEU A 63 -33.54 0.79 -4.83
CA LEU A 63 -33.70 2.09 -4.18
C LEU A 63 -34.16 1.93 -2.74
N PHE A 64 -33.75 2.90 -1.93
CA PHE A 64 -34.05 2.97 -0.51
C PHE A 64 -34.65 4.33 -0.12
N ARG A 65 -35.44 4.37 0.95
CA ARG A 65 -35.94 5.61 1.56
C ARG A 65 -35.68 5.61 3.05
N LEU A 66 -35.57 6.81 3.60
CA LEU A 66 -35.61 7.01 5.04
C LEU A 66 -36.95 6.49 5.58
N LYS A 67 -36.93 5.79 6.73
CA LYS A 67 -38.15 5.32 7.40
C LYS A 67 -39.13 6.47 7.62
N GLU A 68 -40.43 6.19 7.48
CA GLU A 68 -41.49 7.20 7.48
C GLU A 68 -41.51 8.06 8.74
N ASP A 69 -41.21 7.49 9.92
CA ASP A 69 -41.17 8.21 11.20
C ASP A 69 -39.99 9.18 11.29
N LEU A 70 -38.84 8.83 10.71
CA LEU A 70 -37.66 9.71 10.61
C LEU A 70 -37.86 10.79 9.54
N ALA A 71 -38.38 10.41 8.36
CA ALA A 71 -38.70 11.35 7.29
C ALA A 71 -39.72 12.39 7.75
N ALA A 72 -40.79 11.97 8.43
CA ALA A 72 -41.81 12.86 8.96
C ALA A 72 -41.26 13.86 9.99
N GLN A 73 -40.23 13.51 10.77
CA GLN A 73 -39.57 14.44 11.70
C GLN A 73 -38.81 15.53 10.96
N VAL A 74 -38.12 15.16 9.87
CA VAL A 74 -37.33 16.09 9.06
C VAL A 74 -38.22 16.99 8.20
N ASP A 75 -39.28 16.44 7.61
CA ASP A 75 -40.17 17.14 6.69
C ASP A 75 -40.91 18.32 7.34
N VAL A 76 -41.03 18.35 8.67
CA VAL A 76 -41.60 19.50 9.42
C VAL A 76 -40.82 20.78 9.14
N ASP A 77 -39.50 20.68 9.02
CA ASP A 77 -38.60 21.83 8.81
C ASP A 77 -38.39 22.15 7.31
N VAL A 78 -38.96 21.35 6.41
CA VAL A 78 -38.90 21.53 4.96
C VAL A 78 -40.09 22.37 4.48
N PRO A 79 -39.86 23.47 3.72
CA PRO A 79 -40.89 24.23 3.03
C PRO A 79 -41.87 23.33 2.27
N PRO A 80 -43.20 23.47 2.43
CA PRO A 80 -44.18 22.66 1.70
C PRO A 80 -44.00 22.69 0.18
N SER A 81 -43.49 23.79 -0.37
CA SER A 81 -43.15 23.97 -1.80
C SER A 81 -41.98 23.09 -2.28
N CYS A 82 -41.12 22.64 -1.38
CA CYS A 82 -39.94 21.83 -1.68
C CYS A 82 -40.13 20.34 -1.37
N ARG A 83 -41.21 19.96 -0.68
CA ARG A 83 -41.43 18.58 -0.25
C ARG A 83 -41.63 17.67 -1.46
N ALA A 84 -40.70 16.75 -1.64
CA ALA A 84 -40.70 15.78 -2.71
C ALA A 84 -40.11 14.46 -2.20
N PRO A 85 -40.49 13.30 -2.76
CA PRO A 85 -39.91 12.04 -2.30
C PRO A 85 -38.45 11.96 -2.75
N VAL A 86 -37.56 11.58 -1.84
CA VAL A 86 -36.12 11.39 -2.04
C VAL A 86 -35.80 9.91 -1.91
N ASP A 87 -35.10 9.34 -2.90
CA ASP A 87 -34.62 7.96 -2.87
C ASP A 87 -33.08 7.92 -2.74
N PHE A 88 -32.57 6.90 -2.06
CA PHE A 88 -31.16 6.62 -1.88
C PHE A 88 -30.73 5.43 -2.72
N VAL A 89 -29.54 5.53 -3.31
CA VAL A 89 -28.82 4.43 -3.95
C VAL A 89 -27.52 4.16 -3.20
N ILE A 90 -27.22 2.88 -2.96
CA ILE A 90 -26.03 2.50 -2.19
C ILE A 90 -24.80 2.83 -3.02
N THR A 91 -23.96 3.73 -2.50
CA THR A 91 -22.74 4.20 -3.15
C THR A 91 -21.59 4.30 -2.15
N GLY A 92 -20.36 4.23 -2.64
CA GLY A 92 -19.17 4.46 -1.82
C GLY A 92 -17.94 4.69 -2.69
N GLU A 93 -17.10 5.64 -2.29
CA GLU A 93 -15.84 5.92 -2.96
C GLU A 93 -14.70 5.10 -2.32
N ILE A 94 -13.90 4.44 -3.14
CA ILE A 94 -12.73 3.69 -2.72
C ILE A 94 -11.48 4.30 -3.35
N SER A 95 -10.45 4.53 -2.55
CA SER A 95 -9.15 5.02 -3.00
C SER A 95 -8.16 3.88 -3.20
N SER A 96 -7.80 3.60 -4.44
CA SER A 96 -6.79 2.61 -4.82
C SER A 96 -5.41 3.26 -4.99
N ILE A 97 -4.42 2.86 -4.18
CA ILE A 97 -3.01 3.29 -4.31
C ILE A 97 -2.14 2.06 -4.52
N TYR A 98 -1.53 1.90 -5.68
CA TYR A 98 -0.85 0.66 -6.08
C TYR A 98 0.28 0.92 -7.09
N LYS A 99 1.19 -0.03 -7.28
CA LYS A 99 2.19 0.03 -8.34
C LYS A 99 1.73 -0.75 -9.58
N ARG A 100 1.89 -0.13 -10.74
CA ARG A 100 1.72 -0.78 -12.05
C ARG A 100 2.63 -0.12 -13.08
N ASP A 101 3.28 -0.94 -13.90
CA ASP A 101 4.23 -0.51 -14.94
C ASP A 101 5.35 0.41 -14.40
N GLY A 102 5.84 0.12 -13.19
CA GLY A 102 6.92 0.87 -12.55
C GLY A 102 6.53 2.24 -11.98
N ARG A 103 5.24 2.61 -12.00
CA ARG A 103 4.72 3.87 -11.44
C ARG A 103 3.70 3.62 -10.34
N VAL A 104 3.61 4.55 -9.39
CA VAL A 104 2.55 4.56 -8.39
C VAL A 104 1.31 5.21 -8.98
N ARG A 105 0.22 4.44 -9.01
CA ARG A 105 -1.09 4.84 -9.49
C ARG A 105 -1.98 5.12 -8.30
N LYS A 106 -2.78 6.19 -8.41
CA LYS A 106 -3.77 6.57 -7.41
C LYS A 106 -5.07 6.88 -8.10
N VAL A 107 -6.04 5.99 -7.93
CA VAL A 107 -7.31 6.06 -8.65
C VAL A 107 -8.43 5.98 -7.62
N HIS A 108 -9.36 6.93 -7.70
CA HIS A 108 -10.58 6.85 -6.92
C HIS A 108 -11.69 6.28 -7.80
N SER A 109 -12.54 5.44 -7.19
CA SER A 109 -13.64 4.78 -7.88
C SER A 109 -14.89 4.84 -7.02
N ILE A 110 -16.01 5.24 -7.61
CA ILE A 110 -17.33 5.11 -7.01
C ILE A 110 -17.86 3.73 -7.35
N LEU A 111 -18.26 2.97 -6.33
CA LEU A 111 -19.08 1.79 -6.50
C LEU A 111 -20.54 2.16 -6.28
N MET A 112 -21.41 1.74 -7.19
CA MET A 112 -22.87 1.85 -7.08
C MET A 112 -23.47 0.45 -7.04
N LEU A 113 -24.23 0.14 -5.99
CA LEU A 113 -24.67 -1.21 -5.66
C LEU A 113 -26.21 -1.31 -5.63
N PRO A 114 -26.78 -2.46 -6.05
CA PRO A 114 -28.23 -2.66 -6.07
C PRO A 114 -28.83 -2.85 -4.66
N ASP A 115 -28.05 -3.33 -3.69
CA ASP A 115 -28.57 -3.66 -2.36
C ASP A 115 -27.48 -3.68 -1.27
N LEU A 116 -27.92 -3.66 -0.01
CA LEU A 116 -27.04 -3.71 1.16
C LEU A 116 -26.35 -5.07 1.35
N GLN A 117 -26.92 -6.17 0.82
CA GLN A 117 -26.30 -7.50 0.92
C GLN A 117 -25.03 -7.60 0.06
N THR A 118 -25.08 -6.97 -1.12
CA THR A 118 -23.93 -6.82 -2.01
C THR A 118 -22.86 -5.98 -1.34
N ALA A 119 -23.25 -4.87 -0.68
CA ALA A 119 -22.35 -4.03 0.10
C ALA A 119 -21.64 -4.82 1.22
N GLU A 120 -22.38 -5.64 1.98
CA GLU A 120 -21.82 -6.51 3.02
C GLU A 120 -20.82 -7.53 2.45
N THR A 121 -21.13 -8.15 1.32
CA THR A 121 -20.25 -9.13 0.66
C THR A 121 -18.93 -8.50 0.21
N ILE A 122 -19.01 -7.31 -0.38
CA ILE A 122 -17.82 -6.54 -0.78
C ILE A 122 -17.01 -6.16 0.47
N ASN A 123 -17.66 -5.65 1.52
CA ASN A 123 -16.99 -5.26 2.77
C ASN A 123 -16.22 -6.42 3.42
N GLN A 124 -16.77 -7.63 3.42
CA GLN A 124 -16.08 -8.82 3.95
C GLN A 124 -14.78 -9.13 3.18
N ARG A 125 -14.79 -8.96 1.85
CA ARG A 125 -13.60 -9.14 1.02
C ARG A 125 -12.59 -8.02 1.20
N LEU A 126 -13.06 -6.76 1.24
CA LEU A 126 -12.17 -5.60 1.40
C LEU A 126 -11.52 -5.53 2.79
N ASP A 127 -12.21 -5.95 3.86
CA ASP A 127 -11.65 -6.02 5.22
C ASP A 127 -10.47 -7.00 5.33
N ALA A 128 -10.44 -8.04 4.48
CA ALA A 128 -9.29 -8.95 4.40
C ALA A 128 -8.08 -8.31 3.68
N LEU A 129 -8.33 -7.35 2.78
CA LEU A 129 -7.31 -6.74 1.94
C LEU A 129 -6.73 -5.45 2.56
N GLY A 130 -7.52 -4.68 3.31
CA GLY A 130 -7.09 -3.43 3.94
C GLY A 130 -8.06 -2.90 4.99
N ASN A 131 -7.78 -1.69 5.48
CA ASN A 131 -8.56 -1.10 6.56
C ASN A 131 -9.75 -0.29 6.02
N ILE A 132 -10.96 -0.83 6.21
CA ILE A 132 -12.22 -0.16 5.85
C ILE A 132 -12.93 0.53 7.02
N LYS A 133 -12.33 0.50 8.22
CA LYS A 133 -12.97 0.88 9.49
C LYS A 133 -12.59 2.28 10.00
N SER A 134 -11.56 2.89 9.41
CA SER A 134 -10.95 4.14 9.93
C SER A 134 -11.43 5.42 9.25
N ASP A 135 -11.98 5.30 8.05
CA ASP A 135 -12.46 6.39 7.21
C ASP A 135 -13.62 5.86 6.36
N GLY A 136 -14.61 6.70 6.05
CA GLY A 136 -15.71 6.33 5.16
C GLY A 136 -15.26 6.04 3.73
N ARG A 137 -14.13 6.63 3.35
CA ARG A 137 -13.42 6.45 2.09
C ARG A 137 -12.14 5.63 2.31
N PRO A 138 -12.20 4.29 2.22
CA PRO A 138 -11.04 3.45 2.51
C PRO A 138 -9.93 3.62 1.47
N ILE A 139 -8.69 3.55 1.96
CA ILE A 139 -7.49 3.52 1.12
C ILE A 139 -6.98 2.11 1.07
N LEU A 140 -6.99 1.53 -0.13
CA LEU A 140 -6.60 0.15 -0.37
C LEU A 140 -5.39 0.08 -1.30
N GLY A 141 -4.48 -0.82 -0.96
CA GLY A 141 -3.32 -1.20 -1.76
C GLY A 141 -3.71 -2.10 -2.93
N LEU A 142 -4.72 -1.74 -3.72
CA LEU A 142 -5.37 -2.61 -4.70
C LEU A 142 -5.54 -1.94 -6.06
N ASP A 143 -5.26 -2.67 -7.14
CA ASP A 143 -5.56 -2.23 -8.51
C ASP A 143 -7.10 -2.13 -8.72
N PRO A 144 -7.64 -1.00 -9.24
CA PRO A 144 -9.05 -0.82 -9.58
C PRO A 144 -9.64 -1.91 -10.48
N ARG A 145 -8.82 -2.55 -11.33
CA ARG A 145 -9.24 -3.74 -12.10
C ARG A 145 -9.67 -4.87 -11.18
N ILE A 146 -8.90 -5.15 -10.12
CA ILE A 146 -9.24 -6.19 -9.14
C ILE A 146 -10.44 -5.74 -8.29
N LEU A 147 -10.55 -4.44 -7.99
CA LEU A 147 -11.73 -3.91 -7.31
C LEU A 147 -13.02 -4.15 -8.13
N LEU A 148 -12.95 -3.95 -9.45
CA LEU A 148 -14.05 -4.23 -10.37
C LEU A 148 -14.39 -5.73 -10.40
N GLU A 149 -13.39 -6.60 -10.45
CA GLU A 149 -13.57 -8.06 -10.37
C GLU A 149 -14.28 -8.46 -9.08
N ILE A 150 -13.86 -7.94 -7.92
CA ILE A 150 -14.51 -8.16 -6.63
C ILE A 150 -15.98 -7.71 -6.65
N ALA A 151 -16.26 -6.53 -7.23
CA ALA A 151 -17.62 -6.01 -7.32
C ALA A 151 -18.51 -6.89 -8.21
N LEU A 152 -18.02 -7.30 -9.39
CA LEU A 152 -18.75 -8.15 -10.33
C LEU A 152 -18.98 -9.57 -9.81
N GLU A 153 -18.01 -10.14 -9.08
CA GLU A 153 -18.17 -11.43 -8.41
C GLU A 153 -19.20 -11.38 -7.27
N ALA A 154 -19.27 -10.26 -6.55
CA ALA A 154 -20.28 -10.07 -5.51
C ALA A 154 -21.67 -9.90 -6.12
N ASN A 155 -21.79 -9.12 -7.19
CA ASN A 155 -23.03 -8.95 -7.94
C ASN A 155 -22.73 -8.46 -9.38
N PRO A 156 -23.19 -9.15 -10.44
CA PRO A 156 -22.94 -8.75 -11.82
C PRO A 156 -23.58 -7.40 -12.20
N ASP A 157 -24.55 -6.93 -11.41
CA ASP A 157 -25.20 -5.64 -11.62
C ASP A 157 -24.47 -4.48 -10.91
N ALA A 158 -23.46 -4.76 -10.08
CA ALA A 158 -22.64 -3.73 -9.44
C ALA A 158 -21.88 -2.91 -10.49
N CYS A 159 -21.75 -1.61 -10.24
CA CYS A 159 -21.16 -0.66 -11.19
C CYS A 159 -19.95 0.03 -10.56
N LEU A 160 -18.83 0.07 -11.28
CA LEU A 160 -17.68 0.88 -10.93
C LEU A 160 -17.58 2.07 -11.88
N ILE A 161 -17.46 3.26 -11.32
CA ILE A 161 -17.31 4.52 -12.04
C ILE A 161 -16.01 5.18 -11.58
N PRO A 162 -15.00 5.34 -12.45
CA PRO A 162 -13.81 6.12 -12.12
C PRO A 162 -14.20 7.55 -11.73
N ALA A 163 -13.75 7.98 -10.55
CA ALA A 163 -14.13 9.24 -9.93
C ALA A 163 -13.16 10.37 -10.32
N HIS A 164 -13.68 11.59 -10.44
CA HIS A 164 -12.96 12.86 -10.72
C HIS A 164 -11.67 12.69 -11.55
N ILE A 165 -11.82 12.13 -12.77
CA ILE A 165 -10.76 11.49 -13.56
C ILE A 165 -9.54 12.35 -13.95
N TRP A 166 -9.52 13.65 -13.62
CA TRP A 166 -8.44 14.57 -13.98
C TRP A 166 -7.62 15.14 -12.83
N THR A 167 -8.02 14.95 -11.56
CA THR A 167 -7.28 15.57 -10.45
C THR A 167 -5.80 15.16 -10.48
N PRO A 168 -4.82 16.08 -10.35
CA PRO A 168 -3.43 15.78 -10.73
C PRO A 168 -2.83 14.55 -10.05
N TRP A 169 -3.18 14.31 -8.78
CA TRP A 169 -2.58 13.27 -7.95
C TRP A 169 -3.45 12.04 -7.71
N PHE A 170 -4.77 12.14 -7.78
CA PHE A 170 -5.70 11.09 -7.34
C PHE A 170 -6.78 10.82 -8.39
N SER A 171 -6.36 10.51 -9.60
CA SER A 171 -7.32 10.25 -10.66
C SER A 171 -6.78 9.31 -11.72
N MET A 172 -7.71 8.74 -12.48
CA MET A 172 -7.40 7.80 -13.56
C MET A 172 -6.54 8.45 -14.66
N MET A 173 -6.74 9.73 -14.99
CA MET A 173 -6.07 10.42 -16.12
C MET A 173 -5.29 11.68 -15.71
N GLY A 174 -5.08 11.90 -14.41
CA GLY A 174 -4.34 13.04 -13.87
C GLY A 174 -2.87 13.10 -14.31
N SER A 175 -2.30 14.30 -14.29
CA SER A 175 -0.97 14.61 -14.84
C SER A 175 0.22 14.02 -14.06
N LYS A 176 0.03 13.52 -12.84
CA LYS A 176 1.10 12.88 -12.04
C LYS A 176 0.97 11.36 -11.97
N SER A 177 -0.19 10.86 -11.56
CA SER A 177 -0.40 9.42 -11.28
C SER A 177 -1.28 8.70 -12.31
N GLY A 178 -1.89 9.43 -13.24
CA GLY A 178 -2.88 8.91 -14.17
C GLY A 178 -2.32 8.23 -15.43
N PHE A 179 -3.15 7.40 -16.05
CA PHE A 179 -2.96 6.77 -17.35
C PHE A 179 -3.25 7.73 -18.49
N ASP A 180 -2.86 7.35 -19.71
CA ASP A 180 -3.20 8.12 -20.92
C ASP A 180 -4.53 7.66 -21.53
N SER A 181 -5.05 6.51 -21.10
CA SER A 181 -6.35 5.98 -21.52
C SER A 181 -7.04 5.14 -20.42
N PRO A 182 -8.40 5.07 -20.40
CA PRO A 182 -9.13 4.18 -19.49
C PRO A 182 -8.79 2.69 -19.69
N ARG A 183 -8.47 2.29 -20.93
CA ARG A 183 -8.12 0.91 -21.29
C ARG A 183 -6.84 0.43 -20.62
N GLU A 184 -5.86 1.31 -20.42
CA GLU A 184 -4.64 0.96 -19.65
C GLU A 184 -4.97 0.63 -18.19
N CYS A 185 -5.93 1.33 -17.59
CA CYS A 185 -6.34 1.11 -16.21
C CYS A 185 -7.07 -0.25 -16.05
N PHE A 186 -8.12 -0.49 -16.84
CA PHE A 186 -9.00 -1.66 -16.63
C PHE A 186 -8.70 -2.89 -17.49
N GLY A 187 -7.89 -2.75 -18.54
CA GLY A 187 -7.43 -3.87 -19.36
C GLY A 187 -8.58 -4.66 -19.99
N ASP A 188 -8.64 -5.95 -19.69
CA ASP A 188 -9.66 -6.90 -20.13
C ASP A 188 -11.06 -6.59 -19.58
N LEU A 189 -11.18 -5.89 -18.45
CA LEU A 189 -12.48 -5.54 -17.85
C LEU A 189 -13.02 -4.19 -18.34
N MET A 190 -12.39 -3.56 -19.33
CA MET A 190 -12.82 -2.26 -19.87
C MET A 190 -14.27 -2.25 -20.34
N GLU A 191 -14.80 -3.38 -20.84
CA GLU A 191 -16.20 -3.48 -21.31
C GLU A 191 -17.25 -3.28 -20.20
N HIS A 192 -16.84 -3.41 -18.93
CA HIS A 192 -17.69 -3.17 -17.77
C HIS A 192 -17.66 -1.72 -17.30
N ILE A 193 -16.74 -0.90 -17.81
CA ILE A 193 -16.67 0.54 -17.52
C ILE A 193 -17.40 1.29 -18.62
N PHE A 194 -18.52 1.91 -18.26
CA PHE A 194 -19.40 2.62 -19.20
C PHE A 194 -19.67 4.08 -18.84
N ALA A 195 -19.20 4.54 -17.67
CA ALA A 195 -19.33 5.93 -17.24
C ALA A 195 -18.08 6.38 -16.47
N VAL A 196 -17.82 7.69 -16.49
CA VAL A 196 -16.72 8.33 -15.75
C VAL A 196 -17.18 9.66 -15.16
N GLU A 197 -16.71 9.98 -13.96
CA GLU A 197 -17.00 11.26 -13.32
C GLU A 197 -15.91 12.30 -13.63
N THR A 198 -16.31 13.47 -14.10
CA THR A 198 -15.38 14.54 -14.52
C THR A 198 -14.74 15.30 -13.35
N GLY A 199 -15.43 15.36 -12.20
CA GLY A 199 -15.00 16.10 -11.01
C GLY A 199 -15.21 17.61 -11.11
N LEU A 200 -14.83 18.35 -10.07
CA LEU A 200 -15.21 19.76 -9.89
C LEU A 200 -14.33 20.79 -10.63
N SER A 201 -13.35 20.35 -11.41
CA SER A 201 -12.42 21.24 -12.14
C SER A 201 -12.40 20.96 -13.64
N SER A 202 -13.33 20.12 -14.11
CA SER A 202 -13.58 19.88 -15.52
C SER A 202 -15.07 19.65 -15.77
N ASP A 203 -15.49 19.89 -16.99
CA ASP A 203 -16.86 19.73 -17.46
C ASP A 203 -16.89 18.82 -18.70
N PRO A 204 -18.07 18.35 -19.14
CA PRO A 204 -18.18 17.59 -20.39
C PRO A 204 -17.63 18.33 -21.63
N PRO A 205 -17.85 19.64 -21.84
CA PRO A 205 -17.24 20.39 -22.95
C PRO A 205 -15.71 20.28 -23.06
N MET A 206 -14.98 20.32 -21.95
CA MET A 206 -13.54 20.06 -21.92
C MET A 206 -13.24 18.63 -22.34
N ASN A 207 -13.98 17.67 -21.79
CA ASN A 207 -13.77 16.23 -21.98
C ASN A 207 -14.13 15.73 -23.39
N TRP A 208 -15.09 16.35 -24.07
CA TRP A 208 -15.46 16.06 -25.46
C TRP A 208 -14.29 16.17 -26.43
N ARG A 209 -13.22 16.85 -26.03
CA ARG A 209 -12.02 17.02 -26.82
C ARG A 209 -11.13 15.77 -26.87
N VAL A 210 -11.42 14.76 -26.05
CA VAL A 210 -10.62 13.53 -25.88
C VAL A 210 -11.40 12.33 -26.42
N SER A 211 -11.06 11.84 -27.62
CA SER A 211 -11.79 10.75 -28.28
C SER A 211 -11.85 9.43 -27.49
N GLU A 212 -10.85 9.16 -26.64
CA GLU A 212 -10.79 7.96 -25.80
C GLU A 212 -11.95 7.88 -24.78
N LEU A 213 -12.66 8.99 -24.54
CA LEU A 213 -13.82 9.05 -23.64
C LEU A 213 -15.17 8.92 -24.37
N ASP A 214 -15.21 8.88 -25.71
CA ASP A 214 -16.46 8.91 -26.48
C ASP A 214 -17.42 7.75 -26.18
N GLU A 215 -16.86 6.57 -25.88
CA GLU A 215 -17.63 5.37 -25.55
C GLU A 215 -18.17 5.38 -24.12
N LEU A 216 -17.71 6.32 -23.28
CA LEU A 216 -18.11 6.45 -21.88
C LEU A 216 -19.12 7.58 -21.70
N THR A 217 -20.10 7.37 -20.82
CA THR A 217 -21.02 8.43 -20.41
C THR A 217 -20.33 9.32 -19.40
N LEU A 218 -20.16 10.60 -19.73
CA LEU A 218 -19.62 11.60 -18.83
C LEU A 218 -20.69 11.97 -17.80
N ILE A 219 -20.37 11.79 -16.52
CA ILE A 219 -21.24 12.16 -15.40
C ILE A 219 -20.55 13.21 -14.52
N SER A 220 -21.35 13.94 -13.76
CA SER A 220 -20.87 14.95 -12.83
C SER A 220 -21.60 14.83 -11.50
N ASN A 221 -20.87 14.91 -10.38
CA ASN A 221 -21.43 14.79 -9.04
C ASN A 221 -20.74 15.77 -8.09
N SER A 222 -21.39 16.05 -6.96
CA SER A 222 -20.97 17.16 -6.11
C SER A 222 -19.73 16.89 -5.26
N ASP A 223 -19.28 15.63 -5.13
CA ASP A 223 -18.23 15.20 -4.20
C ASP A 223 -18.53 15.78 -2.78
N LEU A 224 -19.68 15.38 -2.26
CA LEU A 224 -20.35 16.09 -1.17
C LEU A 224 -19.67 15.89 0.18
N HIS A 225 -19.04 16.94 0.69
CA HIS A 225 -18.51 17.00 2.06
C HIS A 225 -19.37 17.84 3.02
N SER A 226 -20.35 18.58 2.49
CA SER A 226 -21.29 19.38 3.28
C SER A 226 -22.65 19.42 2.57
N PRO A 227 -23.77 19.09 3.23
CA PRO A 227 -25.06 18.93 2.54
C PRO A 227 -25.57 20.16 1.79
N ALA A 228 -25.16 21.36 2.20
CA ALA A 228 -25.50 22.61 1.51
C ALA A 228 -24.94 22.70 0.08
N ASN A 229 -23.92 21.91 -0.25
CA ASN A 229 -23.28 21.83 -1.57
C ASN A 229 -23.90 20.75 -2.47
N LEU A 230 -24.95 20.06 -2.02
CA LEU A 230 -25.61 19.00 -2.79
C LEU A 230 -26.11 19.53 -4.13
N ALA A 231 -25.91 18.74 -5.19
CA ALA A 231 -26.26 19.07 -6.56
C ALA A 231 -25.69 20.38 -7.10
N ARG A 232 -24.56 20.86 -6.55
CA ARG A 232 -23.71 21.84 -7.26
C ARG A 232 -23.19 21.28 -8.58
N ASN A 233 -22.95 19.96 -8.59
CA ASN A 233 -22.77 19.14 -9.77
C ASN A 233 -23.70 17.92 -9.63
N ALA A 234 -24.40 17.53 -10.69
CA ALA A 234 -25.37 16.44 -10.68
C ALA A 234 -25.66 15.92 -12.09
N ASN A 235 -26.48 14.86 -12.18
CA ASN A 235 -26.86 14.21 -13.43
C ASN A 235 -28.37 14.32 -13.67
N VAL A 236 -28.76 14.52 -14.92
CA VAL A 236 -30.17 14.57 -15.35
C VAL A 236 -30.52 13.27 -16.05
N PHE A 237 -31.62 12.66 -15.65
CA PHE A 237 -32.13 11.41 -16.24
C PHE A 237 -33.57 11.58 -16.72
N HIS A 238 -33.92 10.84 -17.76
CA HIS A 238 -35.24 10.82 -18.40
C HIS A 238 -35.93 9.45 -18.31
N CYS A 239 -35.33 8.50 -17.60
CA CYS A 239 -35.82 7.16 -17.33
C CYS A 239 -36.62 7.06 -16.02
N ASP A 240 -36.97 5.84 -15.60
CA ASP A 240 -37.45 5.58 -14.23
C ASP A 240 -36.31 5.78 -13.21
N PRO A 241 -36.60 6.21 -11.97
CA PRO A 241 -35.57 6.52 -10.97
C PRO A 241 -34.88 5.29 -10.36
N GLY A 242 -35.28 4.07 -10.73
CA GLY A 242 -34.72 2.83 -10.20
C GLY A 242 -33.24 2.63 -10.53
N PHE A 243 -32.50 1.92 -9.67
CA PHE A 243 -31.07 1.63 -9.85
C PHE A 243 -30.77 1.04 -11.24
N PHE A 244 -31.53 0.03 -11.66
CA PHE A 244 -31.31 -0.65 -12.94
C PHE A 244 -31.52 0.29 -14.14
N SER A 245 -32.53 1.16 -14.06
CA SER A 245 -32.80 2.15 -15.11
C SER A 245 -31.71 3.20 -15.19
N ILE A 246 -31.20 3.69 -14.06
CA ILE A 246 -30.05 4.62 -14.01
C ILE A 246 -28.81 3.95 -14.61
N ARG A 247 -28.50 2.72 -14.18
CA ARG A 247 -27.38 1.95 -14.73
C ARG A 247 -27.49 1.78 -16.25
N ASP A 248 -28.65 1.37 -16.74
CA ASP A 248 -28.84 1.12 -18.17
C ASP A 248 -28.79 2.43 -18.97
N ALA A 249 -29.28 3.54 -18.41
CA ALA A 249 -29.14 4.87 -19.00
C ALA A 249 -27.66 5.30 -19.09
N LEU A 250 -26.87 5.07 -18.04
CA LEU A 250 -25.43 5.34 -18.03
C LEU A 250 -24.68 4.41 -19.01
N ARG A 251 -25.07 3.14 -19.10
CA ARG A 251 -24.44 2.16 -20.00
C ARG A 251 -24.68 2.48 -21.47
N THR A 252 -25.90 2.84 -21.82
CA THR A 252 -26.27 3.17 -23.20
C THR A 252 -25.84 4.59 -23.58
N GLY A 253 -25.83 5.52 -22.62
CA GLY A 253 -25.60 6.94 -22.87
C GLY A 253 -26.59 7.54 -23.87
N ALA A 254 -27.80 6.98 -23.94
CA ALA A 254 -28.80 7.37 -24.92
C ALA A 254 -29.42 8.73 -24.51
N PRO A 255 -29.47 9.75 -25.40
CA PRO A 255 -29.96 11.10 -25.04
C PRO A 255 -31.42 11.16 -24.55
N ASP A 256 -32.23 10.17 -24.90
CA ASP A 256 -33.62 10.03 -24.44
C ASP A 256 -33.73 9.44 -23.02
N GLN A 257 -32.63 8.92 -22.46
CA GLN A 257 -32.54 8.35 -21.12
C GLN A 257 -31.60 9.14 -20.20
N CYS A 258 -30.46 9.60 -20.73
CA CYS A 258 -29.48 10.43 -20.04
C CYS A 258 -29.60 11.86 -20.57
N GLY A 259 -30.13 12.76 -19.75
CA GLY A 259 -30.37 14.17 -20.09
C GLY A 259 -29.12 15.04 -20.01
N GLY A 260 -27.98 14.47 -19.62
CA GLY A 260 -26.72 15.17 -19.46
C GLY A 260 -26.43 15.52 -18.00
N THR A 261 -25.69 16.61 -17.81
CA THR A 261 -25.08 16.99 -16.52
C THR A 261 -25.44 18.43 -16.14
N ILE A 262 -25.46 18.67 -14.84
CA ILE A 262 -25.51 19.98 -14.22
C ILE A 262 -24.14 20.17 -13.58
N ASP A 263 -23.45 21.25 -13.90
CA ASP A 263 -22.09 21.50 -13.45
C ASP A 263 -21.97 22.93 -12.90
N MET A 264 -21.12 23.12 -11.90
CA MET A 264 -20.53 24.44 -11.70
C MET A 264 -19.58 24.75 -12.84
N PHE A 265 -19.26 26.03 -13.04
CA PHE A 265 -18.21 26.43 -13.97
C PHE A 265 -16.87 25.80 -13.54
N PRO A 266 -16.14 25.11 -14.44
CA PRO A 266 -14.92 24.41 -14.09
C PRO A 266 -13.83 25.34 -13.56
N GLU A 267 -13.88 26.63 -13.90
CA GLU A 267 -13.00 27.70 -13.39
C GLU A 267 -13.10 27.89 -11.87
N GLU A 268 -14.24 27.57 -11.24
CA GLU A 268 -14.34 27.59 -9.77
C GLU A 268 -13.45 26.51 -9.13
N GLY A 269 -13.12 25.47 -9.88
CA GLY A 269 -12.28 24.37 -9.46
C GLY A 269 -10.88 24.80 -8.99
N LYS A 270 -10.43 24.22 -7.87
CA LYS A 270 -9.13 24.51 -7.22
C LYS A 270 -7.89 24.36 -8.12
N TYR A 271 -8.00 23.52 -9.13
CA TYR A 271 -6.89 23.07 -9.96
C TYR A 271 -7.24 23.20 -11.44
N HIS A 272 -8.07 24.18 -11.80
CA HIS A 272 -8.49 24.33 -13.18
C HIS A 272 -7.33 24.78 -14.08
N PHE A 273 -6.70 25.91 -13.75
CA PHE A 273 -5.56 26.49 -14.47
C PHE A 273 -4.22 26.08 -13.87
N ASP A 274 -3.16 26.31 -14.65
CA ASP A 274 -1.79 26.14 -14.19
C ASP A 274 -1.41 27.29 -13.27
N GLY A 275 -0.64 27.02 -12.22
CA GLY A 275 -0.22 28.12 -11.39
C GLY A 275 0.79 27.84 -10.30
N HIS A 276 1.13 28.92 -9.60
CA HIS A 276 2.03 28.93 -8.46
C HIS A 276 1.53 29.92 -7.42
N ARG A 277 0.76 29.40 -6.45
CA ARG A 277 0.02 30.15 -5.43
C ARG A 277 0.88 31.17 -4.70
N LYS A 278 2.09 30.78 -4.31
CA LYS A 278 3.01 31.65 -3.54
C LYS A 278 3.42 32.91 -4.31
N CYS A 279 3.39 32.88 -5.63
CA CYS A 279 3.70 34.03 -6.48
C CYS A 279 2.45 34.70 -7.08
N GLY A 280 1.24 34.17 -6.83
CA GLY A 280 0.01 34.67 -7.44
C GLY A 280 -0.07 34.45 -8.95
N VAL A 281 0.67 33.48 -9.50
CA VAL A 281 0.69 33.20 -10.95
C VAL A 281 -0.40 32.19 -11.28
N CYS A 282 -1.28 32.56 -12.19
CA CYS A 282 -2.34 31.73 -12.78
C CYS A 282 -2.28 31.90 -14.30
N MET A 283 -2.18 30.80 -15.04
CA MET A 283 -1.92 30.77 -16.48
C MET A 283 -2.77 29.71 -17.17
N GLU A 284 -3.21 30.01 -18.39
CA GLU A 284 -3.75 28.99 -19.28
C GLU A 284 -2.63 28.03 -19.76
N PRO A 285 -2.95 26.80 -20.17
CA PRO A 285 -1.94 25.83 -20.61
C PRO A 285 -1.06 26.31 -21.75
N GLU A 286 -1.61 27.06 -22.70
CA GLU A 286 -0.85 27.64 -23.81
C GLU A 286 0.19 28.66 -23.33
N GLU A 287 -0.13 29.42 -22.27
CA GLU A 287 0.76 30.39 -21.66
C GLU A 287 1.85 29.68 -20.84
N SER A 288 1.49 28.69 -20.03
CA SER A 288 2.45 27.95 -19.23
C SER A 288 3.46 27.20 -20.10
N LEU A 289 3.02 26.61 -21.22
CA LEU A 289 3.89 25.98 -22.22
C LEU A 289 4.86 26.99 -22.86
N ALA A 290 4.42 28.22 -23.11
CA ALA A 290 5.30 29.28 -23.60
C ALA A 290 6.39 29.69 -22.58
N HIS A 291 6.19 29.36 -21.31
CA HIS A 291 7.13 29.57 -20.20
C HIS A 291 7.82 28.27 -19.74
N ASP A 292 7.88 27.24 -20.57
CA ASP A 292 8.47 25.92 -20.25
C ASP A 292 7.88 25.28 -18.97
N CYS A 293 6.62 25.59 -18.66
CA CYS A 293 5.91 25.21 -17.42
C CYS A 293 6.62 25.70 -16.14
N LEU A 294 7.37 26.81 -16.22
CA LEU A 294 8.05 27.44 -15.09
C LEU A 294 7.35 28.75 -14.70
N CYS A 295 7.33 29.03 -13.41
CA CYS A 295 6.83 30.28 -12.86
C CYS A 295 7.71 31.46 -13.32
N PRO A 296 7.16 32.49 -13.97
CA PRO A 296 7.94 33.63 -14.46
C PRO A 296 8.52 34.49 -13.32
N VAL A 297 7.99 34.36 -12.10
CA VAL A 297 8.42 35.16 -10.94
C VAL A 297 9.60 34.53 -10.21
N CYS A 298 9.59 33.20 -10.01
CA CYS A 298 10.58 32.51 -9.18
C CYS A 298 11.37 31.42 -9.90
N GLY A 299 11.03 31.09 -11.16
CA GLY A 299 11.69 30.06 -11.97
C GLY A 299 11.42 28.62 -11.53
N LYS A 300 10.55 28.39 -10.55
CA LYS A 300 10.15 27.05 -10.11
C LYS A 300 9.07 26.44 -11.01
N PRO A 301 8.94 25.10 -11.11
CA PRO A 301 7.86 24.47 -11.84
C PRO A 301 6.47 24.92 -11.37
N LEU A 302 5.56 25.14 -12.32
CA LEU A 302 4.13 25.37 -12.06
C LEU A 302 3.45 24.07 -11.64
N VAL A 303 2.40 24.18 -10.82
CA VAL A 303 1.44 23.09 -10.62
C VAL A 303 0.52 23.08 -11.83
N LEU A 304 0.62 22.01 -12.64
CA LEU A 304 -0.19 21.85 -13.84
C LEU A 304 -1.62 21.47 -13.46
N GLY A 305 -2.57 22.29 -13.92
CA GLY A 305 -4.00 22.14 -13.70
C GLY A 305 -4.64 21.07 -14.57
N VAL A 306 -5.93 20.88 -14.35
CA VAL A 306 -6.80 19.93 -15.02
C VAL A 306 -6.94 20.28 -16.50
N LEU A 307 -7.10 21.56 -16.83
CA LEU A 307 -7.22 21.99 -18.23
C LEU A 307 -5.95 21.65 -19.03
N HIS A 308 -4.76 21.76 -18.42
CA HIS A 308 -3.50 21.39 -19.07
C HIS A 308 -3.49 19.92 -19.48
N ARG A 309 -3.85 19.03 -18.55
CA ARG A 309 -3.87 17.59 -18.81
C ARG A 309 -4.93 17.19 -19.85
N VAL A 310 -6.09 17.86 -19.84
CA VAL A 310 -7.10 17.67 -20.89
C VAL A 310 -6.56 18.12 -22.24
N VAL A 311 -5.91 19.30 -22.32
CA VAL A 311 -5.31 19.82 -23.57
C VAL A 311 -4.20 18.90 -24.09
N GLU A 312 -3.40 18.32 -23.19
CA GLU A 312 -2.34 17.37 -23.53
C GLU A 312 -2.89 16.10 -24.21
N LEU A 313 -4.01 15.56 -23.70
CA LEU A 313 -4.62 14.34 -24.24
C LEU A 313 -5.66 14.61 -25.36
N ALA A 314 -6.12 15.84 -25.50
CA ALA A 314 -7.12 16.23 -26.48
C ALA A 314 -6.65 15.98 -27.92
N ASP A 315 -7.51 15.36 -28.71
CA ASP A 315 -7.31 15.14 -30.14
C ASP A 315 -8.28 15.96 -31.02
N ARG A 316 -9.18 16.72 -30.37
CA ARG A 316 -10.08 17.69 -31.03
C ARG A 316 -9.78 19.13 -30.58
N PRO A 317 -10.02 20.12 -31.45
CA PRO A 317 -9.88 21.54 -31.10
C PRO A 317 -10.89 21.96 -30.02
N LYS A 318 -10.65 23.12 -29.39
CA LYS A 318 -11.59 23.74 -28.44
C LYS A 318 -12.98 23.88 -29.09
N GLY A 319 -14.02 23.41 -28.39
CA GLY A 319 -15.39 23.35 -28.90
C GLY A 319 -15.73 22.14 -29.78
N GLY A 320 -14.77 21.24 -30.07
CA GLY A 320 -15.05 19.98 -30.74
C GLY A 320 -15.96 19.07 -29.91
N LYS A 321 -16.94 18.42 -30.56
CA LYS A 321 -17.93 17.55 -29.91
C LYS A 321 -17.92 16.15 -30.54
N PRO A 322 -18.07 15.07 -29.74
CA PRO A 322 -18.30 13.73 -30.27
C PRO A 322 -19.70 13.61 -30.86
N ALA A 323 -19.95 12.54 -31.61
CA ALA A 323 -21.27 12.26 -32.17
C ALA A 323 -22.35 12.05 -31.07
N ARG A 324 -21.94 11.47 -29.93
CA ARG A 324 -22.78 11.24 -28.75
C ARG A 324 -22.45 12.25 -27.64
N ALA A 325 -22.59 13.54 -27.92
CA ALA A 325 -22.41 14.60 -26.93
C ALA A 325 -23.74 14.85 -26.18
N LEU A 326 -23.75 14.55 -24.88
CA LEU A 326 -24.90 14.87 -24.00
C LEU A 326 -24.87 16.35 -23.58
N PRO A 327 -26.00 16.94 -23.21
CA PRO A 327 -26.03 18.32 -22.70
C PRO A 327 -25.20 18.51 -21.42
N CYS A 328 -24.68 19.71 -21.23
CA CYS A 328 -24.10 20.18 -19.98
C CYS A 328 -24.72 21.56 -19.70
N GLU A 329 -25.24 21.73 -18.49
CA GLU A 329 -25.86 22.96 -18.02
C GLU A 329 -25.03 23.53 -16.86
N HIS A 330 -24.53 24.75 -17.01
CA HIS A 330 -23.79 25.42 -15.95
C HIS A 330 -24.73 26.14 -14.98
N ILE A 331 -24.50 25.96 -13.67
CA ILE A 331 -25.24 26.66 -12.61
C ILE A 331 -24.32 27.37 -11.64
N ILE A 332 -24.83 28.44 -11.04
CA ILE A 332 -24.23 29.08 -9.86
C ILE A 332 -25.19 28.81 -8.69
N PRO A 333 -24.72 28.20 -7.58
CA PRO A 333 -25.59 27.92 -6.43
C PRO A 333 -26.34 29.17 -5.96
N LEU A 334 -27.63 29.03 -5.63
CA LEU A 334 -28.48 30.16 -5.26
C LEU A 334 -27.92 30.98 -4.07
N PRO A 335 -27.32 30.37 -3.03
CA PRO A 335 -26.65 31.14 -1.97
C PRO A 335 -25.50 32.03 -2.45
N GLU A 336 -24.78 31.65 -3.52
CA GLU A 336 -23.70 32.45 -4.09
C GLU A 336 -24.25 33.63 -4.89
N LEU A 337 -25.30 33.43 -5.70
CA LEU A 337 -26.01 34.53 -6.37
C LEU A 337 -26.57 35.53 -5.36
N LEU A 338 -27.20 35.05 -4.29
CA LEU A 338 -27.71 35.91 -3.22
C LEU A 338 -26.58 36.60 -2.43
N SER A 339 -25.46 35.92 -2.23
CA SER A 339 -24.26 36.50 -1.61
C SER A 339 -23.75 37.68 -2.41
N GLU A 340 -23.69 37.53 -3.74
CA GLU A 340 -23.29 38.58 -4.66
C GLU A 340 -24.29 39.74 -4.60
N ILE A 341 -25.60 39.49 -4.74
CA ILE A 341 -26.65 40.53 -4.75
C ILE A 341 -26.69 41.31 -3.42
N LEU A 342 -26.58 40.59 -2.29
CA LEU A 342 -26.72 41.19 -0.95
C LEU A 342 -25.41 41.72 -0.37
N GLU A 343 -24.30 41.54 -1.09
CA GLU A 343 -22.94 41.98 -0.75
C GLU A 343 -22.48 41.53 0.64
N CYS A 344 -22.79 40.28 0.96
CA CYS A 344 -22.40 39.64 2.22
C CYS A 344 -22.16 38.16 1.99
N GLY A 345 -21.38 37.49 2.86
CA GLY A 345 -20.97 36.10 2.60
C GLY A 345 -22.16 35.12 2.47
N PRO A 346 -21.98 34.01 1.71
CA PRO A 346 -23.07 33.07 1.37
C PRO A 346 -23.65 32.34 2.58
N LYS A 347 -22.88 32.27 3.69
CA LYS A 347 -23.31 31.67 4.96
C LYS A 347 -23.90 32.68 5.95
N SER A 348 -24.13 33.92 5.52
CA SER A 348 -24.67 34.95 6.41
C SER A 348 -26.15 34.70 6.71
N LYS A 349 -26.62 35.11 7.90
CA LYS A 349 -28.05 35.01 8.27
C LYS A 349 -28.96 35.71 7.26
N LYS A 350 -28.49 36.79 6.64
CA LYS A 350 -29.21 37.56 5.63
C LYS A 350 -29.45 36.71 4.37
N VAL A 351 -28.39 36.07 3.83
CA VAL A 351 -28.48 35.17 2.68
C VAL A 351 -29.33 33.94 3.02
N THR A 352 -29.12 33.29 4.16
CA THR A 352 -29.91 32.12 4.57
C THR A 352 -31.41 32.46 4.68
N SER A 353 -31.76 33.61 5.25
CA SER A 353 -33.16 34.04 5.34
C SER A 353 -33.77 34.33 3.96
N ALA A 354 -33.00 34.94 3.05
CA ALA A 354 -33.46 35.21 1.68
C ALA A 354 -33.64 33.89 0.89
N TYR A 355 -32.69 32.96 1.04
CA TYR A 355 -32.73 31.62 0.45
C TYR A 355 -34.01 30.87 0.84
N HIS A 356 -34.29 30.72 2.14
CA HIS A 356 -35.51 30.03 2.58
C HIS A 356 -36.80 30.73 2.13
N LYS A 357 -36.83 32.06 2.11
CA LYS A 357 -37.99 32.82 1.60
C LYS A 357 -38.27 32.52 0.13
N LEU A 358 -37.23 32.42 -0.69
CA LEU A 358 -37.35 32.06 -2.09
C LEU A 358 -37.82 30.61 -2.26
N LEU A 359 -37.28 29.69 -1.45
CA LEU A 359 -37.73 28.31 -1.46
C LEU A 359 -39.22 28.17 -1.12
N ASP A 360 -39.68 28.86 -0.07
CA ASP A 360 -41.10 28.89 0.33
C ASP A 360 -42.01 29.40 -0.79
N GLN A 361 -41.55 30.37 -1.57
CA GLN A 361 -42.35 31.04 -2.59
C GLN A 361 -42.32 30.35 -3.96
N PHE A 362 -41.15 29.88 -4.39
CA PHE A 362 -40.91 29.45 -5.77
C PHE A 362 -40.53 27.97 -5.91
N GLY A 363 -40.37 27.23 -4.81
CA GLY A 363 -40.01 25.81 -4.84
C GLY A 363 -38.53 25.56 -4.64
N SER A 364 -38.06 24.36 -4.99
CA SER A 364 -36.68 23.92 -4.73
C SER A 364 -35.62 24.73 -5.49
N GLU A 365 -34.37 24.70 -5.01
CA GLU A 365 -33.27 25.48 -5.59
C GLU A 365 -33.06 25.20 -7.08
N LEU A 366 -32.98 23.92 -7.47
CA LEU A 366 -32.80 23.57 -8.89
C LEU A 366 -34.00 24.01 -9.74
N HIS A 367 -35.21 24.00 -9.20
CA HIS A 367 -36.38 24.54 -9.93
C HIS A 367 -36.22 26.04 -10.15
N ILE A 368 -35.81 26.81 -9.13
CA ILE A 368 -35.55 28.25 -9.25
C ILE A 368 -34.43 28.52 -10.27
N LEU A 369 -33.31 27.81 -10.16
CA LEU A 369 -32.13 28.03 -11.01
C LEU A 369 -32.40 27.68 -12.47
N ARG A 370 -33.22 26.66 -12.76
CA ARG A 370 -33.30 26.04 -14.10
C ARG A 370 -34.64 26.23 -14.80
N GLU A 371 -35.74 26.15 -14.06
CA GLU A 371 -37.09 26.00 -14.63
C GLU A 371 -37.98 27.24 -14.43
N HIS A 372 -37.83 27.93 -13.29
CA HIS A 372 -38.68 29.08 -12.97
C HIS A 372 -38.48 30.24 -13.96
N ASP A 373 -39.57 30.90 -14.37
CA ASP A 373 -39.51 32.05 -15.27
C ASP A 373 -39.09 33.32 -14.50
N PRO A 374 -37.92 33.92 -14.80
CA PRO A 374 -37.48 35.14 -14.12
C PRO A 374 -38.45 36.32 -14.28
N ALA A 375 -39.32 36.33 -15.31
CA ALA A 375 -40.31 37.39 -15.51
C ALA A 375 -41.43 37.40 -14.46
N GLU A 376 -41.66 36.29 -13.76
CA GLU A 376 -42.69 36.17 -12.71
C GLU A 376 -42.23 36.72 -11.34
N MET A 377 -40.96 37.14 -11.24
CA MET A 377 -40.31 37.69 -10.05
C MET A 377 -40.41 39.23 -9.99
N THR A 378 -41.57 39.81 -9.63
CA THR A 378 -41.87 41.25 -9.86
C THR A 378 -41.63 42.25 -8.71
N ASP A 379 -41.25 41.84 -7.50
CA ASP A 379 -40.91 42.79 -6.41
C ASP A 379 -39.46 43.34 -6.55
N ALA A 380 -39.10 44.42 -5.83
CA ALA A 380 -37.82 45.12 -6.00
C ALA A 380 -36.54 44.32 -5.63
N GLU A 381 -36.59 43.40 -4.65
CA GLU A 381 -35.49 42.45 -4.36
C GLU A 381 -35.41 41.30 -5.40
N PRO A 382 -36.54 40.74 -5.88
CA PRO A 382 -36.54 39.75 -6.96
C PRO A 382 -36.00 40.20 -8.34
N ALA A 383 -35.99 41.50 -8.66
CA ALA A 383 -35.56 41.97 -9.98
C ALA A 383 -34.06 41.76 -10.27
N LEU A 384 -33.17 41.98 -9.28
CA LEU A 384 -31.73 41.71 -9.44
C LEU A 384 -31.44 40.20 -9.51
N LEU A 385 -32.22 39.39 -8.79
CA LEU A 385 -32.12 37.94 -8.87
C LEU A 385 -32.58 37.42 -10.24
N ALA A 386 -33.67 37.96 -10.78
CA ALA A 386 -34.15 37.61 -12.11
C ALA A 386 -33.10 37.88 -13.21
N GLU A 387 -32.43 39.04 -13.14
CA GLU A 387 -31.32 39.37 -14.04
C GLU A 387 -30.11 38.45 -13.82
N ALA A 388 -29.76 38.13 -12.57
CA ALA A 388 -28.68 37.21 -12.25
C ALA A 388 -28.95 35.80 -12.82
N LEU A 389 -30.17 35.29 -12.64
CA LEU A 389 -30.62 34.01 -13.21
C LEU A 389 -30.57 34.03 -14.75
N TYR A 390 -31.04 35.12 -15.37
CA TYR A 390 -30.99 35.29 -16.83
C TYR A 390 -29.55 35.24 -17.35
N ARG A 391 -28.63 36.01 -16.74
CA ARG A 391 -27.21 36.03 -17.13
C ARG A 391 -26.53 34.69 -16.92
N ALA A 392 -26.76 34.04 -15.77
CA ALA A 392 -26.18 32.73 -15.46
C ALA A 392 -26.64 31.66 -16.47
N ARG A 393 -27.94 31.60 -16.81
CA ARG A 393 -28.50 30.67 -17.82
C ARG A 393 -28.00 30.94 -19.25
N GLN A 394 -27.50 32.14 -19.52
CA GLN A 394 -26.90 32.50 -20.81
C GLN A 394 -25.36 32.40 -20.79
N GLU A 395 -24.79 31.84 -19.71
CA GLU A 395 -23.34 31.73 -19.47
C GLU A 395 -22.62 33.10 -19.58
N ARG A 396 -23.33 34.19 -19.26
CA ARG A 396 -22.78 35.56 -19.22
C ARG A 396 -22.20 35.83 -17.84
N VAL A 397 -21.07 35.19 -17.57
CA VAL A 397 -20.41 35.23 -16.26
C VAL A 397 -18.97 35.74 -16.38
N ILE A 398 -18.44 36.23 -15.26
CA ILE A 398 -17.04 36.65 -15.11
C ILE A 398 -16.35 35.60 -14.25
N CYS A 399 -15.36 34.92 -14.81
CA CYS A 399 -14.62 33.86 -14.13
C CYS A 399 -13.22 34.34 -13.75
N GLU A 400 -12.87 34.19 -12.48
CA GLU A 400 -11.50 34.22 -11.96
C GLU A 400 -11.10 32.76 -11.68
N PRO A 401 -10.26 32.12 -12.52
CA PRO A 401 -10.00 30.69 -12.44
C PRO A 401 -9.16 30.32 -11.22
N GLY A 402 -9.51 29.19 -10.61
CA GLY A 402 -8.76 28.57 -9.53
C GLY A 402 -7.49 27.87 -10.04
N TYR A 403 -6.46 27.86 -9.20
CA TYR A 403 -5.15 27.31 -9.51
C TYR A 403 -4.41 26.91 -8.23
N ASP A 404 -3.50 25.92 -8.35
CA ASP A 404 -2.62 25.45 -7.27
C ASP A 404 -3.34 25.34 -5.91
N GLY A 405 -4.56 24.76 -5.90
CA GLY A 405 -5.38 24.47 -4.72
C GLY A 405 -6.22 25.65 -4.17
N GLU A 406 -6.25 26.80 -4.83
CA GLU A 406 -7.15 27.92 -4.53
C GLU A 406 -8.40 27.83 -5.40
N TYR A 407 -9.59 27.96 -4.78
CA TYR A 407 -10.85 28.01 -5.52
C TYR A 407 -10.91 29.28 -6.38
N GLY A 408 -11.42 29.12 -7.60
CA GLY A 408 -11.79 30.25 -8.43
C GLY A 408 -13.05 30.94 -7.93
N LYS A 409 -13.44 32.01 -8.63
CA LYS A 409 -14.63 32.79 -8.32
C LYS A 409 -15.39 33.09 -9.61
N VAL A 410 -16.69 32.83 -9.59
CA VAL A 410 -17.58 33.20 -10.68
C VAL A 410 -18.57 34.25 -10.20
N CYS A 411 -18.69 35.34 -10.95
CA CYS A 411 -19.59 36.46 -10.67
C CYS A 411 -20.49 36.72 -11.87
N VAL A 412 -21.69 37.24 -11.61
CA VAL A 412 -22.67 37.57 -12.66
C VAL A 412 -22.72 39.07 -12.97
N PHE A 413 -22.30 39.92 -12.03
CA PHE A 413 -22.28 41.37 -12.17
C PHE A 413 -20.85 41.93 -12.23
N ALA A 414 -20.59 42.77 -13.22
CA ALA A 414 -19.37 43.58 -13.22
C ALA A 414 -19.45 44.70 -12.17
N PRO A 415 -18.30 45.25 -11.71
CA PRO A 415 -18.29 46.40 -10.80
C PRO A 415 -19.13 47.57 -11.35
N GLY A 416 -20.18 47.97 -10.61
CA GLY A 416 -21.09 49.07 -10.97
C GLY A 416 -22.33 48.68 -11.79
N ASP A 417 -22.50 47.41 -12.20
CA ASP A 417 -23.70 46.95 -12.91
C ASP A 417 -24.97 47.07 -12.05
N LYS A 418 -24.86 46.72 -10.77
CA LYS A 418 -25.98 46.74 -9.82
C LYS A 418 -26.53 48.15 -9.61
N ASP A 419 -25.64 49.15 -9.56
CA ASP A 419 -26.02 50.55 -9.40
C ASP A 419 -26.74 51.12 -10.63
N LYS A 420 -26.40 50.64 -11.84
CA LYS A 420 -27.08 51.02 -13.08
C LYS A 420 -28.49 50.45 -13.15
N LEU A 421 -28.64 49.18 -12.79
CA LEU A 421 -29.93 48.47 -12.77
C LEU A 421 -30.89 49.04 -11.72
N ASN A 422 -30.38 49.40 -10.53
CA ASN A 422 -31.17 50.04 -9.48
C ASN A 422 -31.64 51.47 -9.84
N ASN A 423 -30.88 52.20 -10.67
CA ASN A 423 -31.20 53.60 -11.01
C ASN A 423 -32.08 53.79 -12.25
N GLN A 424 -32.24 52.77 -13.12
CA GLN A 424 -32.92 52.95 -14.42
C GLN A 424 -34.41 52.59 -14.46
N GLY A 425 -34.95 51.86 -13.47
CA GLY A 425 -36.34 51.39 -13.52
C GLY A 425 -36.53 50.33 -14.61
N VAL A 426 -36.94 49.13 -14.20
CA VAL A 426 -36.98 47.92 -15.05
C VAL A 426 -37.81 48.15 -16.32
N PHE A 427 -37.14 48.29 -17.47
CA PHE A 427 -37.73 48.20 -18.80
C PHE A 427 -37.14 46.96 -19.51
N PHE A 428 -37.96 45.93 -19.69
CA PHE A 428 -37.63 44.78 -20.55
C PHE A 428 -37.61 45.24 -22.01
N ALA A 429 -36.46 45.70 -22.50
CA ALA A 429 -36.20 45.85 -23.92
C ALA A 429 -35.00 44.96 -24.28
N ALA A 430 -35.22 44.05 -25.23
CA ALA A 430 -34.14 43.22 -25.78
C ALA A 430 -33.05 44.13 -26.39
N PRO A 431 -31.76 44.01 -26.02
CA PRO A 431 -30.70 44.81 -26.63
C PRO A 431 -30.41 44.33 -28.07
N GLU A 432 -30.00 45.25 -28.94
CA GLU A 432 -29.57 44.96 -30.31
C GLU A 432 -28.27 44.11 -30.33
N GLU A 433 -28.19 43.14 -31.25
CA GLU A 433 -27.08 42.18 -31.42
C GLU A 433 -25.67 42.80 -31.51
N SER A 434 -25.56 44.09 -31.82
CA SER A 434 -24.27 44.78 -31.94
C SER A 434 -23.61 45.18 -30.62
N GLU A 435 -24.37 45.32 -29.52
CA GLU A 435 -23.79 45.58 -28.18
C GLU A 435 -23.41 44.28 -27.45
N ILE A 436 -23.92 43.13 -27.90
CA ILE A 436 -23.76 41.80 -27.28
C ILE A 436 -22.32 41.25 -27.38
N ARG A 437 -21.52 41.74 -28.33
CA ARG A 437 -20.15 41.23 -28.56
C ARG A 437 -19.03 41.97 -27.82
N GLU A 438 -19.24 43.20 -27.38
CA GLU A 438 -18.17 44.01 -26.77
C GLU A 438 -18.15 43.97 -25.24
N SER A 439 -19.21 43.50 -24.57
CA SER A 439 -19.29 43.47 -23.09
C SER A 439 -19.02 42.11 -22.45
N ALA A 440 -18.65 41.08 -23.22
CA ALA A 440 -18.07 39.84 -22.69
C ALA A 440 -16.62 40.14 -22.25
N SER A 441 -16.46 40.93 -21.19
CA SER A 441 -15.17 41.40 -20.72
C SER A 441 -14.38 40.26 -20.10
N THR A 442 -13.35 39.85 -20.82
CA THR A 442 -12.21 39.07 -20.38
C THR A 442 -11.71 39.58 -19.02
N TRP A 443 -11.73 38.71 -18.01
CA TRP A 443 -10.82 38.87 -16.87
C TRP A 443 -9.39 38.90 -17.43
N GLU A 444 -8.65 39.99 -17.18
CA GLU A 444 -7.23 40.07 -17.51
C GLU A 444 -6.43 39.76 -16.23
N PRO A 445 -5.67 38.65 -16.17
CA PRO A 445 -4.83 38.35 -15.02
C PRO A 445 -3.80 39.47 -14.77
N GLN A 446 -3.30 39.59 -13.54
CA GLN A 446 -2.12 40.42 -13.27
C GLN A 446 -0.90 39.82 -13.97
N ARG A 447 -0.67 40.27 -15.20
CA ARG A 447 0.45 39.86 -16.06
C ARG A 447 1.76 40.46 -15.54
N PRO A 448 2.80 39.66 -15.24
CA PRO A 448 4.15 40.19 -15.16
C PRO A 448 4.57 40.74 -16.53
N GLU A 449 5.24 41.90 -16.58
CA GLU A 449 5.61 42.53 -17.85
C GLU A 449 6.45 41.58 -18.73
N PRO A 450 6.15 41.47 -20.03
CA PRO A 450 6.89 40.59 -20.93
C PRO A 450 8.34 41.06 -21.03
N THR A 451 9.28 40.13 -20.83
CA THR A 451 10.66 40.34 -21.26
C THR A 451 10.72 40.18 -22.78
N ASP A 452 11.50 41.04 -23.45
CA ASP A 452 11.59 41.28 -24.92
C ASP A 452 11.88 40.06 -25.84
N ALA A 453 11.74 38.82 -25.38
CA ALA A 453 12.09 37.62 -26.13
C ALA A 453 10.92 36.86 -26.81
N ALA A 454 9.65 37.19 -26.53
CA ALA A 454 8.50 36.42 -27.02
C ALA A 454 7.83 37.06 -28.26
N ALA A 455 8.46 36.94 -29.42
CA ALA A 455 7.83 37.24 -30.71
C ALA A 455 6.98 36.04 -31.18
N THR A 456 5.67 36.27 -31.29
CA THR A 456 4.65 35.54 -32.07
C THR A 456 5.17 34.36 -32.93
N ARG A 457 5.03 33.15 -32.38
CA ARG A 457 4.98 31.91 -33.16
C ARG A 457 3.62 31.28 -32.91
N GLU A 458 2.85 31.03 -33.96
CA GLU A 458 1.67 30.14 -33.90
C GLU A 458 2.16 28.75 -33.46
N TYR A 459 1.93 28.42 -32.20
CA TYR A 459 2.11 27.05 -31.69
C TYR A 459 0.83 26.27 -31.96
N THR A 460 0.75 25.62 -33.12
CA THR A 460 -0.18 24.49 -33.25
C THR A 460 0.39 23.33 -32.42
N LEU A 461 -0.34 22.92 -31.38
CA LEU A 461 -0.18 21.64 -30.69
C LEU A 461 -0.32 20.50 -31.71
N ARG A 462 0.77 20.14 -32.37
CA ARG A 462 0.86 18.89 -33.13
C ARG A 462 1.27 17.81 -32.14
N ARG A 463 0.39 16.80 -31.97
CA ARG A 463 0.83 15.44 -31.62
C ARG A 463 2.10 15.14 -32.44
N PRO A 464 3.17 14.58 -31.85
CA PRO A 464 4.10 13.78 -32.65
C PRO A 464 3.21 12.79 -33.41
N GLY A 465 3.21 12.90 -34.74
CA GLY A 465 2.28 12.15 -35.57
C GLY A 465 2.36 10.67 -35.22
N LYS A 466 1.19 10.03 -35.14
CA LYS A 466 1.02 8.56 -35.12
C LYS A 466 1.42 7.91 -36.47
N ASP A 467 2.34 8.55 -37.20
CA ASP A 467 2.97 8.13 -38.45
C ASP A 467 4.48 7.93 -38.24
N SER A 468 4.86 7.38 -37.09
CA SER A 468 5.90 6.37 -37.07
C SER A 468 5.21 5.08 -36.70
N GLN A 469 4.63 4.41 -37.71
CA GLN A 469 4.63 2.96 -37.67
C GLN A 469 6.07 2.57 -37.26
N PRO A 470 6.30 1.68 -36.28
CA PRO A 470 7.53 0.93 -36.34
C PRO A 470 7.49 0.31 -37.74
N GLU A 471 8.42 0.71 -38.61
CA GLU A 471 8.58 0.03 -39.88
C GLU A 471 8.51 -1.45 -39.56
N SER A 472 7.53 -2.13 -40.16
CA SER A 472 7.53 -3.57 -40.23
C SER A 472 8.82 -3.92 -40.96
N SER A 473 9.90 -4.06 -40.20
CA SER A 473 11.05 -4.83 -40.62
C SER A 473 10.54 -6.25 -40.68
N THR A 474 9.97 -6.54 -41.85
CA THR A 474 9.94 -7.90 -42.37
C THR A 474 11.31 -8.49 -42.04
N PRO A 475 11.38 -9.59 -41.29
CA PRO A 475 12.66 -10.23 -41.03
C PRO A 475 13.21 -10.59 -42.40
N LYS A 476 14.26 -9.88 -42.83
CA LYS A 476 15.03 -10.24 -44.01
C LYS A 476 15.53 -11.65 -43.75
N ALA A 477 14.92 -12.61 -44.43
CA ALA A 477 15.48 -13.93 -44.62
C ALA A 477 16.92 -13.77 -45.11
N SER A 478 17.86 -14.22 -44.31
CA SER A 478 19.27 -14.37 -44.63
C SER A 478 19.81 -15.52 -43.79
N PRO A 479 20.70 -16.31 -44.38
CA PRO A 479 20.45 -17.68 -44.80
C PRO A 479 20.42 -18.66 -43.63
N ALA A 480 19.74 -19.78 -43.86
CA ALA A 480 19.76 -20.97 -43.02
C ALA A 480 21.17 -21.25 -42.45
N ALA A 481 21.38 -20.86 -41.20
CA ALA A 481 22.41 -21.39 -40.34
C ALA A 481 21.67 -22.20 -39.26
N GLN A 482 22.07 -23.45 -39.13
CA GLN A 482 21.46 -24.47 -38.30
C GLN A 482 21.19 -23.95 -36.89
N LEU A 483 19.98 -24.20 -36.38
CA LEU A 483 19.66 -24.05 -34.97
C LEU A 483 20.64 -24.89 -34.14
N ASP A 484 21.57 -24.24 -33.47
CA ASP A 484 22.19 -24.77 -32.26
C ASP A 484 21.21 -24.56 -31.11
N LEU A 485 20.58 -25.63 -30.66
CA LEU A 485 19.59 -25.69 -29.59
C LEU A 485 20.18 -25.49 -28.17
N PHE A 486 21.36 -24.87 -28.04
CA PHE A 486 22.12 -24.77 -26.79
C PHE A 486 22.94 -23.48 -26.62
N SER A 487 22.41 -22.29 -26.94
CA SER A 487 23.05 -21.04 -26.50
C SER A 487 22.49 -20.58 -25.15
N THR A 488 23.16 -20.94 -24.05
CA THR A 488 22.86 -20.44 -22.70
C THR A 488 23.15 -18.94 -22.59
N PRO A 489 22.42 -18.18 -21.75
CA PRO A 489 22.77 -16.78 -21.43
C PRO A 489 24.21 -16.68 -20.90
N ASP A 490 24.93 -15.60 -21.24
CA ASP A 490 26.28 -15.34 -20.70
C ASP A 490 26.21 -15.15 -19.17
N THR A 491 26.50 -16.21 -18.42
CA THR A 491 26.52 -16.27 -16.95
C THR A 491 27.48 -15.25 -16.30
N LEU A 492 28.41 -14.68 -17.06
CA LEU A 492 29.39 -13.73 -16.54
C LEU A 492 29.05 -12.27 -16.86
N ALA A 493 27.99 -12.00 -17.61
CA ALA A 493 27.60 -10.65 -17.98
C ALA A 493 27.15 -9.82 -16.75
N GLY A 494 27.70 -8.61 -16.60
CA GLY A 494 27.30 -7.66 -15.55
C GLY A 494 27.75 -8.00 -14.12
N LEU A 495 28.73 -8.89 -13.93
CA LEU A 495 29.39 -9.17 -12.65
C LEU A 495 30.63 -8.28 -12.42
N THR A 496 30.89 -7.91 -11.16
CA THR A 496 32.16 -7.22 -10.80
C THR A 496 33.37 -8.13 -10.99
N PRO A 497 34.61 -7.59 -11.01
CA PRO A 497 35.82 -8.41 -11.05
C PRO A 497 35.88 -9.44 -9.92
N GLU A 498 35.47 -9.08 -8.70
CA GLU A 498 35.48 -9.95 -7.52
C GLU A 498 34.38 -11.01 -7.60
N GLN A 499 33.17 -10.63 -8.03
CA GLN A 499 32.08 -11.59 -8.27
C GLN A 499 32.44 -12.57 -9.39
N ARG A 500 33.04 -12.09 -10.48
CA ARG A 500 33.54 -12.93 -11.56
C ARG A 500 34.60 -13.90 -11.04
N ALA A 501 35.55 -13.43 -10.24
CA ALA A 501 36.56 -14.29 -9.62
C ALA A 501 35.92 -15.36 -8.71
N ALA A 502 34.86 -15.02 -7.97
CA ALA A 502 34.11 -15.97 -7.15
C ALA A 502 33.32 -17.00 -7.98
N VAL A 503 32.75 -16.58 -9.12
CA VAL A 503 32.02 -17.48 -10.04
C VAL A 503 32.98 -18.43 -10.77
N THR A 504 34.12 -17.94 -11.23
CA THR A 504 35.08 -18.72 -12.03
C THR A 504 36.13 -19.45 -11.21
N ALA A 505 36.16 -19.31 -9.88
CA ALA A 505 37.14 -20.01 -9.05
C ALA A 505 37.02 -21.55 -9.20
N GLU A 506 38.17 -22.21 -9.37
CA GLU A 506 38.31 -23.67 -9.53
C GLU A 506 38.87 -24.34 -8.28
N ASP A 507 39.21 -23.54 -7.28
CA ASP A 507 39.74 -23.99 -6.00
C ASP A 507 38.76 -24.96 -5.31
N HIS A 508 39.31 -25.99 -4.66
CA HIS A 508 38.52 -27.01 -3.96
C HIS A 508 37.67 -26.37 -2.85
N ALA A 509 38.27 -25.50 -2.03
CA ALA A 509 37.58 -24.79 -0.96
C ALA A 509 37.60 -23.28 -1.23
N ILE A 510 36.44 -22.63 -1.17
CA ILE A 510 36.29 -21.20 -1.43
C ILE A 510 35.47 -20.57 -0.30
N VAL A 511 35.98 -19.48 0.25
CA VAL A 511 35.30 -18.65 1.25
C VAL A 511 35.04 -17.29 0.63
N ILE A 512 33.77 -16.94 0.44
CA ILE A 512 33.36 -15.64 -0.05
C ILE A 512 32.92 -14.81 1.16
N VAL A 513 33.72 -13.81 1.52
CA VAL A 513 33.36 -12.85 2.56
C VAL A 513 32.76 -11.63 1.89
N ALA A 514 31.52 -11.33 2.20
CA ALA A 514 30.73 -10.37 1.46
C ALA A 514 30.06 -9.38 2.39
N GLY A 515 30.18 -8.09 2.11
CA GLY A 515 29.45 -7.05 2.83
C GLY A 515 27.93 -7.06 2.51
N PRO A 516 27.13 -6.20 3.18
CA PRO A 516 25.71 -6.05 2.89
C PRO A 516 25.51 -5.58 1.46
N GLY A 517 24.47 -6.09 0.78
CA GLY A 517 24.09 -5.60 -0.55
C GLY A 517 25.11 -5.86 -1.66
N THR A 518 26.11 -6.71 -1.45
CA THR A 518 27.18 -7.01 -2.42
C THR A 518 26.80 -8.07 -3.46
N GLY A 519 25.56 -8.56 -3.42
CA GLY A 519 25.06 -9.59 -4.33
C GLY A 519 25.49 -11.01 -3.99
N LYS A 520 25.50 -11.39 -2.70
CA LYS A 520 25.82 -12.76 -2.22
C LYS A 520 25.07 -13.86 -2.97
N THR A 521 23.74 -13.82 -2.89
CA THR A 521 22.85 -14.80 -3.54
C THR A 521 22.98 -14.77 -5.06
N ARG A 522 23.19 -13.59 -5.68
CA ARG A 522 23.46 -13.46 -7.12
C ARG A 522 24.77 -14.14 -7.51
N THR A 523 25.82 -13.96 -6.72
CA THR A 523 27.13 -14.58 -6.96
C THR A 523 27.05 -16.09 -6.86
N LEU A 524 26.33 -16.61 -5.85
CA LEU A 524 26.21 -18.05 -5.63
C LEU A 524 25.33 -18.74 -6.70
N THR A 525 24.22 -18.12 -7.10
CA THR A 525 23.37 -18.60 -8.21
C THR A 525 24.10 -18.60 -9.55
N GLN A 526 24.84 -17.54 -9.87
CA GLN A 526 25.67 -17.48 -11.07
C GLN A 526 26.81 -18.51 -11.04
N ARG A 527 27.41 -18.78 -9.88
CA ARG A 527 28.43 -19.82 -9.72
C ARG A 527 27.88 -21.21 -10.03
N VAL A 528 26.68 -21.52 -9.52
CA VAL A 528 26.00 -22.79 -9.81
C VAL A 528 25.64 -22.89 -11.30
N ALA A 529 25.07 -21.83 -11.87
CA ALA A 529 24.70 -21.80 -13.29
C ALA A 529 25.91 -21.96 -14.22
N HIS A 530 27.03 -21.31 -13.88
CA HIS A 530 28.30 -21.43 -14.60
C HIS A 530 28.88 -22.85 -14.49
N ALA A 531 28.83 -23.47 -13.32
CA ALA A 531 29.30 -24.85 -13.13
C ALA A 531 28.51 -25.85 -13.97
N ILE A 532 27.20 -25.67 -14.11
CA ILE A 532 26.34 -26.55 -14.91
C ILE A 532 26.56 -26.30 -16.41
N SER A 533 26.47 -25.04 -16.84
CA SER A 533 26.45 -24.68 -18.27
C SER A 533 27.82 -24.78 -18.93
N GLU A 534 28.88 -24.27 -18.27
CA GLU A 534 30.21 -24.16 -18.87
C GLU A 534 31.13 -25.33 -18.46
N ARG A 535 30.96 -25.87 -17.25
CA ARG A 535 31.80 -26.96 -16.72
C ARG A 535 31.17 -28.34 -16.84
N GLY A 536 29.93 -28.42 -17.33
CA GLY A 536 29.23 -29.69 -17.54
C GLY A 536 28.98 -30.49 -16.25
N ILE A 537 28.88 -29.81 -15.10
CA ILE A 537 28.52 -30.47 -13.85
C ILE A 537 27.04 -30.88 -13.93
N ALA A 538 26.75 -32.15 -13.65
CA ALA A 538 25.38 -32.65 -13.62
C ALA A 538 24.57 -31.87 -12.56
N PRO A 539 23.36 -31.35 -12.87
CA PRO A 539 22.54 -30.61 -11.91
C PRO A 539 22.31 -31.36 -10.59
N ALA A 540 22.08 -32.67 -10.67
CA ALA A 540 21.88 -33.56 -9.52
C ALA A 540 23.10 -33.69 -8.60
N ALA A 541 24.29 -33.31 -9.06
CA ALA A 541 25.52 -33.31 -8.27
C ALA A 541 25.75 -32.00 -7.51
N VAL A 542 24.85 -31.00 -7.66
CA VAL A 542 24.92 -29.71 -6.97
C VAL A 542 23.96 -29.68 -5.78
N LEU A 543 24.51 -29.30 -4.62
CA LEU A 543 23.77 -29.08 -3.38
C LEU A 543 23.99 -27.63 -2.91
N ALA A 544 22.91 -26.85 -2.86
CA ALA A 544 22.90 -25.52 -2.28
C ALA A 544 22.10 -25.50 -0.97
N VAL A 545 22.76 -25.12 0.13
CA VAL A 545 22.17 -25.09 1.47
C VAL A 545 21.99 -23.64 1.93
N THR A 546 20.79 -23.29 2.36
CA THR A 546 20.44 -21.95 2.88
C THR A 546 19.90 -22.01 4.31
N PHE A 547 19.75 -20.86 4.96
CA PHE A 547 19.26 -20.79 6.34
C PHE A 547 17.72 -20.75 6.48
N THR A 548 17.00 -20.34 5.43
CA THR A 548 15.53 -20.18 5.43
C THR A 548 14.90 -20.79 4.18
N ASN A 549 13.66 -21.29 4.29
CA ASN A 549 12.97 -21.88 3.15
C ASN A 549 12.70 -20.83 2.06
N ARG A 550 12.41 -19.58 2.44
CA ARG A 550 12.35 -18.46 1.50
C ARG A 550 13.64 -18.28 0.70
N ALA A 551 14.81 -18.25 1.35
CA ALA A 551 16.08 -18.10 0.65
C ALA A 551 16.36 -19.27 -0.31
N ALA A 552 15.97 -20.50 0.08
CA ALA A 552 16.03 -21.65 -0.83
C ALA A 552 15.12 -21.47 -2.06
N ARG A 553 13.89 -20.97 -1.87
CA ARG A 553 12.94 -20.72 -2.97
C ARG A 553 13.41 -19.62 -3.91
N GLU A 554 13.82 -18.48 -3.36
CA GLU A 554 14.34 -17.35 -4.15
C GLU A 554 15.60 -17.74 -4.94
N MET A 555 16.50 -18.54 -4.33
CA MET A 555 17.65 -19.09 -5.03
C MET A 555 17.24 -20.03 -6.15
N LYS A 556 16.21 -20.85 -5.95
CA LYS A 556 15.67 -21.76 -6.97
C LYS A 556 15.03 -21.01 -8.13
N GLU A 557 14.17 -20.03 -7.87
CA GLU A 557 13.55 -19.16 -8.89
C GLU A 557 14.62 -18.47 -9.74
N ARG A 558 15.67 -17.92 -9.12
CA ARG A 558 16.80 -17.32 -9.85
C ARG A 558 17.59 -18.32 -10.69
N LEU A 559 17.70 -19.57 -10.26
CA LEU A 559 18.33 -20.62 -11.05
C LEU A 559 17.44 -21.03 -12.22
N GLU A 560 16.12 -21.07 -12.05
CA GLU A 560 15.15 -21.31 -13.12
C GLU A 560 15.23 -20.21 -14.19
N ASP A 561 15.37 -18.94 -13.79
CA ASP A 561 15.59 -17.83 -14.74
C ASP A 561 16.89 -17.99 -15.55
N LEU A 562 17.96 -18.52 -14.93
CA LEU A 562 19.28 -18.67 -15.56
C LEU A 562 19.42 -19.95 -16.40
N LEU A 563 18.81 -21.05 -15.96
CA LEU A 563 19.02 -22.41 -16.50
C LEU A 563 17.75 -23.03 -17.12
N GLY A 564 16.60 -22.37 -17.00
CA GLY A 564 15.30 -22.93 -17.37
C GLY A 564 15.00 -24.23 -16.62
N ASN A 565 14.42 -25.20 -17.32
CA ASN A 565 14.02 -26.50 -16.75
C ASN A 565 15.19 -27.31 -16.14
N VAL A 566 16.45 -27.00 -16.48
CA VAL A 566 17.62 -27.69 -15.92
C VAL A 566 17.77 -27.42 -14.41
N ALA A 567 17.25 -26.29 -13.93
CA ALA A 567 17.28 -25.92 -12.52
C ALA A 567 16.52 -26.91 -11.60
N GLU A 568 15.52 -27.63 -12.10
CA GLU A 568 14.79 -28.64 -11.32
C GLU A 568 15.70 -29.76 -10.80
N GLY A 569 16.79 -30.05 -11.52
CA GLY A 569 17.77 -31.05 -11.13
C GLY A 569 18.70 -30.61 -10.00
N VAL A 570 18.75 -29.32 -9.67
CA VAL A 570 19.62 -28.77 -8.60
C VAL A 570 18.93 -28.92 -7.24
N THR A 571 19.63 -29.50 -6.26
CA THR A 571 19.09 -29.59 -4.90
C THR A 571 19.35 -28.29 -4.14
N VAL A 572 18.32 -27.46 -3.98
CA VAL A 572 18.35 -26.25 -3.13
C VAL A 572 17.47 -26.49 -1.89
N THR A 573 18.04 -26.38 -0.69
CA THR A 573 17.37 -26.79 0.56
C THR A 573 17.89 -26.03 1.78
N THR A 574 17.24 -26.18 2.94
CA THR A 574 17.81 -25.77 4.23
C THR A 574 18.54 -26.92 4.92
N PHE A 575 19.33 -26.62 5.96
CA PHE A 575 19.99 -27.64 6.81
C PHE A 575 18.99 -28.65 7.40
N HIS A 576 17.83 -28.18 7.89
CA HIS A 576 16.84 -29.05 8.51
C HIS A 576 16.12 -29.90 7.47
N SER A 577 15.73 -29.30 6.35
CA SER A 577 15.10 -30.03 5.24
C SER A 577 16.04 -31.07 4.62
N LEU A 578 17.35 -30.78 4.54
CA LEU A 578 18.36 -31.74 4.10
C LEU A 578 18.49 -32.91 5.09
N ALA A 579 18.63 -32.60 6.38
CA ALA A 579 18.74 -33.61 7.43
C ALA A 579 17.49 -34.52 7.47
N LEU A 580 16.29 -33.94 7.34
CA LEU A 580 15.04 -34.70 7.26
C LEU A 580 15.04 -35.64 6.05
N ARG A 581 15.41 -35.14 4.86
CA ARG A 581 15.46 -35.94 3.63
C ARG A 581 16.42 -37.12 3.76
N ILE A 582 17.61 -36.90 4.31
CA ILE A 582 18.61 -37.95 4.54
C ILE A 582 18.08 -38.98 5.54
N LEU A 583 17.60 -38.54 6.71
CA LEU A 583 17.10 -39.43 7.76
C LEU A 583 15.89 -40.26 7.28
N ARG A 584 15.00 -39.70 6.47
CA ARG A 584 13.89 -40.46 5.87
C ARG A 584 14.38 -41.49 4.86
N SER A 585 15.31 -41.13 3.98
CA SER A 585 15.87 -42.07 3.00
C SER A 585 16.66 -43.22 3.63
N GLN A 586 17.20 -43.01 4.84
CA GLN A 586 18.06 -43.93 5.57
C GLN A 586 17.46 -44.31 6.94
N HIS A 587 16.13 -44.34 7.04
CA HIS A 587 15.44 -44.47 8.32
C HIS A 587 15.84 -45.75 9.09
N GLU A 588 16.03 -46.88 8.39
CA GLU A 588 16.46 -48.15 8.99
C GLU A 588 17.81 -48.02 9.70
N LEU A 589 18.79 -47.41 9.03
CA LEU A 589 20.13 -47.16 9.59
C LEU A 589 20.11 -46.11 10.70
N ALA A 590 19.18 -45.15 10.64
CA ALA A 590 18.97 -44.15 11.68
C ALA A 590 18.25 -44.68 12.93
N GLY A 591 17.79 -45.95 12.90
CA GLY A 591 16.96 -46.53 13.95
C GLY A 591 15.64 -45.79 14.10
N LEU A 592 15.07 -45.33 12.98
CA LEU A 592 13.83 -44.57 12.91
C LEU A 592 12.79 -45.32 12.05
N PRO A 593 11.51 -45.23 12.42
CA PRO A 593 10.44 -45.69 11.53
C PRO A 593 10.40 -44.82 10.27
N VAL A 594 9.92 -45.39 9.16
CA VAL A 594 9.86 -44.71 7.85
C VAL A 594 9.06 -43.40 7.90
N ASP A 595 8.09 -43.33 8.81
CA ASP A 595 7.10 -42.28 8.95
C ASP A 595 7.24 -41.47 10.23
N PHE A 596 8.43 -41.36 10.85
CA PHE A 596 8.59 -40.56 12.08
C PHE A 596 8.08 -39.10 11.95
N SER A 597 7.54 -38.54 13.04
CA SER A 597 7.07 -37.15 13.09
C SER A 597 8.07 -36.23 13.77
N LEU A 598 8.04 -34.94 13.38
CA LEU A 598 8.81 -33.89 14.05
C LEU A 598 8.07 -33.31 15.26
N VAL A 599 8.82 -32.89 16.27
CA VAL A 599 8.29 -32.21 17.46
C VAL A 599 9.17 -31.01 17.84
N ASP A 600 8.56 -29.93 18.29
CA ASP A 600 9.26 -28.75 18.78
C ASP A 600 9.58 -28.84 20.28
N GLN A 601 10.32 -27.86 20.82
CA GLN A 601 10.74 -27.85 22.22
C GLN A 601 9.55 -27.85 23.19
N ASP A 602 8.48 -27.12 22.88
CA ASP A 602 7.27 -27.08 23.70
C ASP A 602 6.52 -28.42 23.68
N GLY A 603 6.48 -29.10 22.52
CA GLY A 603 5.99 -30.47 22.42
C GLY A 603 6.81 -31.44 23.26
N CYS A 604 8.14 -31.30 23.29
CA CYS A 604 8.99 -32.05 24.22
C CYS A 604 8.65 -31.75 25.69
N VAL A 605 8.38 -30.49 26.04
CA VAL A 605 7.94 -30.10 27.40
C VAL A 605 6.59 -30.74 27.74
N ALA A 606 5.63 -30.74 26.82
CA ALA A 606 4.33 -31.36 27.02
C ALA A 606 4.44 -32.88 27.22
N LEU A 607 5.26 -33.55 26.41
CA LEU A 607 5.55 -34.98 26.52
C LEU A 607 6.20 -35.31 27.86
N LEU A 608 7.21 -34.54 28.26
CA LEU A 608 7.89 -34.77 29.53
C LEU A 608 6.94 -34.56 30.72
N ARG A 609 6.08 -33.55 30.67
CA ARG A 609 5.06 -33.33 31.72
C ARG A 609 3.97 -34.40 31.75
N ALA A 610 3.72 -35.10 30.65
CA ALA A 610 2.82 -36.25 30.62
C ALA A 610 3.48 -37.51 31.18
N ALA A 611 4.79 -37.67 30.97
CA ALA A 611 5.59 -38.78 31.48
C ALA A 611 5.99 -38.60 32.96
N SER A 612 6.08 -37.35 33.44
CA SER A 612 6.68 -36.98 34.72
C SER A 612 5.88 -35.85 35.40
N ASP A 613 5.71 -35.89 36.72
CA ASP A 613 4.92 -34.90 37.49
C ASP A 613 5.72 -33.59 37.75
N LEU A 614 6.14 -32.94 36.66
CA LEU A 614 6.98 -31.74 36.68
C LEU A 614 6.19 -30.45 36.46
N SER A 615 6.66 -29.39 37.11
CA SER A 615 6.22 -28.02 36.79
C SER A 615 6.68 -27.60 35.39
N ALA A 616 5.98 -26.66 34.76
CA ALA A 616 6.33 -26.19 33.41
C ALA A 616 7.75 -25.61 33.30
N SER A 617 8.21 -24.87 34.31
CA SER A 617 9.57 -24.31 34.34
C SER A 617 10.63 -25.41 34.43
N ALA A 618 10.44 -26.38 35.32
CA ALA A 618 11.37 -27.49 35.51
C ALA A 618 11.45 -28.40 34.28
N ALA A 619 10.31 -28.66 33.63
CA ALA A 619 10.26 -29.43 32.39
C ALA A 619 10.96 -28.71 31.23
N THR A 620 10.84 -27.38 31.14
CA THR A 620 11.53 -26.58 30.11
C THR A 620 13.05 -26.67 30.26
N GLU A 621 13.55 -26.55 31.48
CA GLU A 621 14.98 -26.66 31.79
C GLU A 621 15.52 -28.08 31.52
N ALA A 622 14.77 -29.11 31.93
CA ALA A 622 15.13 -30.51 31.68
C ALA A 622 15.15 -30.86 30.17
N VAL A 623 14.16 -30.38 29.40
CA VAL A 623 14.12 -30.54 27.94
C VAL A 623 15.31 -29.84 27.29
N ALA A 624 15.61 -28.59 27.67
CA ALA A 624 16.74 -27.86 27.12
C ALA A 624 18.07 -28.61 27.35
N GLY A 625 18.31 -29.09 28.57
CA GLY A 625 19.50 -29.90 28.90
C GLY A 625 19.55 -31.23 28.13
N THR A 626 18.40 -31.89 27.95
CA THR A 626 18.32 -33.15 27.21
C THR A 626 18.58 -32.97 25.71
N LEU A 627 17.98 -31.94 25.09
CA LEU A 627 18.21 -31.63 23.68
C LEU A 627 19.66 -31.23 23.41
N GLN A 628 20.28 -30.49 24.34
CA GLN A 628 21.71 -30.19 24.28
C GLN A 628 22.55 -31.48 24.33
N ALA A 629 22.29 -32.38 25.28
CA ALA A 629 23.00 -33.65 25.37
C ALA A 629 22.81 -34.52 24.10
N MET A 630 21.58 -34.58 23.57
CA MET A 630 21.31 -35.24 22.28
C MET A 630 22.17 -34.68 21.14
N ALA A 631 22.34 -33.35 21.09
CA ALA A 631 23.17 -32.69 20.09
C ALA A 631 24.67 -33.01 20.25
N GLU A 632 25.12 -33.33 21.46
CA GLU A 632 26.53 -33.61 21.79
C GLU A 632 26.95 -35.08 21.62
N GLY A 633 26.04 -36.00 21.29
CA GLY A 633 26.39 -37.41 21.02
C GLY A 633 25.57 -38.44 21.78
N GLY A 634 24.63 -38.01 22.62
CA GLY A 634 23.75 -38.90 23.38
C GLY A 634 23.34 -38.31 24.72
N VAL A 635 22.30 -38.85 25.34
CA VAL A 635 21.80 -38.40 26.64
C VAL A 635 22.37 -39.32 27.73
N PRO A 636 23.32 -38.84 28.59
CA PRO A 636 23.80 -39.61 29.74
C PRO A 636 22.65 -40.04 30.67
N GLU A 637 22.77 -41.19 31.32
CA GLU A 637 21.75 -41.66 32.28
C GLU A 637 21.56 -40.68 33.45
N GLU A 638 22.59 -39.91 33.80
CA GLU A 638 22.50 -38.91 34.88
C GLU A 638 21.78 -37.61 34.46
N THR A 639 21.41 -37.45 33.19
CA THR A 639 20.72 -36.25 32.70
C THR A 639 19.36 -36.13 33.37
N PRO A 640 19.07 -35.05 34.12
CA PRO A 640 17.80 -34.91 34.84
C PRO A 640 16.60 -35.05 33.90
N HIS A 641 15.76 -36.06 34.14
CA HIS A 641 14.60 -36.41 33.32
C HIS A 641 14.88 -36.67 31.82
N GLY A 642 16.15 -36.78 31.42
CA GLY A 642 16.55 -37.07 30.06
C GLY A 642 16.11 -38.45 29.56
N PRO A 643 16.33 -39.54 30.33
CA PRO A 643 15.87 -40.87 29.94
C PRO A 643 14.34 -40.98 29.80
N GLU A 644 13.58 -40.24 30.62
CA GLU A 644 12.12 -40.18 30.56
C GLU A 644 11.66 -39.53 29.25
N LEU A 645 12.24 -38.38 28.89
CA LEU A 645 11.95 -37.71 27.61
C LEU A 645 12.37 -38.57 26.41
N VAL A 646 13.56 -39.18 26.42
CA VAL A 646 14.03 -40.07 25.35
C VAL A 646 13.08 -41.25 25.15
N THR A 647 12.56 -41.82 26.23
CA THR A 647 11.61 -42.94 26.17
C THR A 647 10.27 -42.50 25.59
N ALA A 648 9.75 -41.35 26.03
CA ALA A 648 8.52 -40.78 25.49
C ALA A 648 8.62 -40.49 23.98
N LEU A 649 9.72 -39.87 23.54
CA LEU A 649 9.99 -39.60 22.13
C LEU A 649 10.05 -40.89 21.29
N LYS A 650 10.67 -41.96 21.81
CA LYS A 650 10.74 -43.26 21.12
C LYS A 650 9.38 -43.93 21.00
N ASN A 651 8.57 -43.93 22.06
CA ASN A 651 7.26 -44.56 22.07
C ASN A 651 6.33 -43.95 21.01
N ASP A 652 6.39 -42.63 20.85
CA ASP A 652 5.52 -41.89 19.93
C ASP A 652 6.16 -41.67 18.56
N SER A 653 7.35 -42.25 18.30
CA SER A 653 8.09 -42.10 17.04
C SER A 653 8.36 -40.63 16.66
N LEU A 654 8.74 -39.83 17.64
CA LEU A 654 8.98 -38.39 17.51
C LEU A 654 10.46 -38.06 17.46
N VAL A 655 10.83 -37.11 16.60
CA VAL A 655 12.18 -36.57 16.49
C VAL A 655 12.15 -35.05 16.78
N PRO A 656 12.86 -34.59 17.82
CA PRO A 656 12.95 -33.16 18.09
C PRO A 656 13.63 -32.39 16.95
N LEU A 657 13.09 -31.21 16.60
CA LEU A 657 13.64 -30.34 15.54
C LEU A 657 15.12 -29.99 15.79
N ASP A 658 15.47 -29.63 17.03
CA ASP A 658 16.85 -29.26 17.40
C ASP A 658 17.84 -30.44 17.34
N ALA A 659 17.33 -31.68 17.42
CA ALA A 659 18.11 -32.90 17.33
C ALA A 659 18.27 -33.43 15.89
N LEU A 660 17.54 -32.85 14.91
CA LEU A 660 17.49 -33.35 13.55
C LEU A 660 18.85 -33.30 12.84
N VAL A 661 19.52 -32.15 12.86
CA VAL A 661 20.83 -31.97 12.23
C VAL A 661 21.92 -32.79 12.95
N PRO A 662 22.04 -32.76 14.30
CA PRO A 662 22.99 -33.61 15.00
C PRO A 662 22.80 -35.12 14.74
N ARG A 663 21.55 -35.60 14.67
CA ARG A 663 21.28 -37.02 14.42
C ARG A 663 21.62 -37.43 13.00
N CYS A 664 21.36 -36.56 12.03
CA CYS A 664 21.83 -36.76 10.65
C CYS A 664 23.36 -36.82 10.59
N LEU A 665 24.05 -35.93 11.30
CA LEU A 665 25.51 -35.91 11.37
C LEU A 665 26.07 -37.23 11.94
N GLN A 666 25.49 -37.73 13.04
CA GLN A 666 25.88 -39.02 13.63
C GLN A 666 25.71 -40.19 12.65
N LEU A 667 24.59 -40.21 11.92
CA LEU A 667 24.33 -41.25 10.90
C LEU A 667 25.40 -41.24 9.80
N LEU A 668 25.73 -40.06 9.28
CA LEU A 668 26.72 -39.91 8.20
C LEU A 668 28.15 -40.23 8.68
N GLN A 669 28.51 -39.83 9.90
CA GLN A 669 29.80 -40.18 10.50
C GLN A 669 29.96 -41.68 10.74
N ALA A 670 28.88 -42.37 11.13
CA ALA A 670 28.89 -43.81 11.32
C ALA A 670 28.88 -44.60 10.00
N ASN A 671 28.39 -43.99 8.90
CA ASN A 671 28.23 -44.65 7.60
C ASN A 671 28.74 -43.76 6.46
N PRO A 672 30.07 -43.67 6.25
CA PRO A 672 30.66 -42.83 5.21
C PRO A 672 30.13 -43.12 3.79
N ASP A 673 29.75 -44.36 3.50
CA ASP A 673 29.20 -44.76 2.20
C ASP A 673 27.91 -44.00 1.83
N ILE A 674 27.15 -43.53 2.82
CA ILE A 674 25.94 -42.72 2.58
C ILE A 674 26.33 -41.37 1.97
N VAL A 675 27.43 -40.75 2.41
CA VAL A 675 27.91 -39.47 1.87
C VAL A 675 28.25 -39.62 0.39
N ALA A 676 28.97 -40.69 0.03
CA ALA A 676 29.27 -41.00 -1.36
C ALA A 676 28.01 -41.24 -2.21
N SER A 677 26.98 -41.87 -1.63
CA SER A 677 25.70 -42.14 -2.31
C SER A 677 24.87 -40.88 -2.60
N LEU A 678 25.09 -39.78 -1.86
CA LEU A 678 24.42 -38.49 -2.10
C LEU A 678 24.87 -37.84 -3.42
N GLY A 679 26.02 -38.26 -3.99
CA GLY A 679 26.50 -37.78 -5.28
C GLY A 679 26.86 -36.29 -5.31
N CYS A 680 26.97 -35.63 -4.15
CA CYS A 680 27.29 -34.22 -4.02
C CYS A 680 28.74 -33.97 -4.47
N GLN A 681 28.92 -33.37 -5.65
CA GLN A 681 30.24 -32.95 -6.13
C GLN A 681 30.47 -31.46 -5.93
N TRP A 682 29.41 -30.68 -5.77
CA TRP A 682 29.44 -29.23 -5.67
C TRP A 682 28.54 -28.75 -4.53
N LEU A 683 29.17 -28.33 -3.44
CA LEU A 683 28.48 -27.84 -2.24
C LEU A 683 28.57 -26.32 -2.17
N CYS A 684 27.42 -25.66 -2.07
CA CYS A 684 27.32 -24.23 -1.84
C CYS A 684 26.53 -23.95 -0.56
N VAL A 685 27.06 -23.12 0.33
CA VAL A 685 26.38 -22.77 1.61
C VAL A 685 26.25 -21.26 1.72
N ASP A 686 25.01 -20.78 1.84
CA ASP A 686 24.68 -19.36 2.03
C ASP A 686 24.48 -19.00 3.51
N GLU A 687 24.61 -17.71 3.84
CA GLU A 687 24.49 -17.15 5.19
C GLU A 687 25.36 -17.89 6.23
N TYR A 688 26.60 -18.22 5.85
CA TYR A 688 27.52 -19.04 6.64
C TYR A 688 27.85 -18.48 8.03
N GLN A 689 27.61 -17.18 8.27
CA GLN A 689 27.83 -16.55 9.58
C GLN A 689 26.84 -16.99 10.66
N ASP A 690 25.70 -17.58 10.29
CA ASP A 690 24.66 -18.01 11.23
C ASP A 690 24.71 -19.53 11.50
N VAL A 691 25.79 -20.19 11.06
CA VAL A 691 25.98 -21.63 11.24
C VAL A 691 26.33 -21.93 12.69
N ASN A 692 25.71 -22.98 13.23
CA ASN A 692 26.06 -23.54 14.54
C ASN A 692 27.04 -24.72 14.41
N ARG A 693 27.49 -25.30 15.53
CA ARG A 693 28.46 -26.40 15.54
C ARG A 693 28.03 -27.61 14.71
N ALA A 694 26.82 -28.11 14.92
CA ALA A 694 26.34 -29.31 14.22
C ALA A 694 26.20 -29.09 12.71
N GLN A 695 25.78 -27.90 12.31
CA GLN A 695 25.69 -27.50 10.90
C GLN A 695 27.09 -27.37 10.27
N TYR A 696 28.05 -26.79 10.98
CA TYR A 696 29.45 -26.71 10.55
C TYR A 696 30.05 -28.11 10.32
N ASP A 697 29.89 -29.00 11.30
CA ASP A 697 30.39 -30.36 11.22
C ASP A 697 29.70 -31.15 10.08
N LEU A 698 28.42 -30.90 9.82
CA LEU A 698 27.71 -31.47 8.66
C LEU A 698 28.29 -30.96 7.33
N VAL A 699 28.57 -29.65 7.21
CA VAL A 699 29.24 -29.10 6.01
C VAL A 699 30.60 -29.78 5.80
N ARG A 700 31.38 -29.97 6.87
CA ARG A 700 32.67 -30.67 6.79
C ARG A 700 32.54 -32.09 6.26
N VAL A 701 31.58 -32.87 6.79
CA VAL A 701 31.35 -34.25 6.34
C VAL A 701 30.94 -34.29 4.87
N LEU A 702 30.05 -33.40 4.44
CA LEU A 702 29.61 -33.32 3.05
C LEU A 702 30.69 -32.81 2.09
N ALA A 703 31.63 -32.00 2.59
CA ALA A 703 32.72 -31.44 1.80
C ALA A 703 33.87 -32.41 1.53
N GLN A 704 34.00 -33.50 2.31
CA GLN A 704 35.14 -34.44 2.17
C GLN A 704 35.24 -35.09 0.80
N ASP A 705 34.11 -35.47 0.20
CA ASP A 705 34.04 -36.11 -1.11
C ASP A 705 33.64 -35.16 -2.24
N ALA A 706 33.40 -33.88 -1.93
CA ALA A 706 33.02 -32.87 -2.90
C ALA A 706 34.22 -32.41 -3.73
N LYS A 707 34.01 -32.14 -5.02
CA LYS A 707 35.04 -31.53 -5.87
C LYS A 707 35.22 -30.03 -5.58
N SER A 708 34.16 -29.37 -5.12
CA SER A 708 34.17 -27.97 -4.72
C SER A 708 33.22 -27.72 -3.55
N VAL A 709 33.72 -27.03 -2.53
CA VAL A 709 32.94 -26.47 -1.42
C VAL A 709 33.09 -24.95 -1.42
N CYS A 710 31.96 -24.25 -1.50
CA CYS A 710 31.89 -22.79 -1.51
C CYS A 710 30.98 -22.32 -0.38
N VAL A 711 31.54 -21.55 0.56
CA VAL A 711 30.76 -20.91 1.63
C VAL A 711 30.73 -19.41 1.42
N ILE A 712 29.57 -18.79 1.61
CA ILE A 712 29.40 -17.34 1.50
C ILE A 712 28.68 -16.79 2.73
N GLY A 713 29.10 -15.62 3.18
CA GLY A 713 28.37 -14.90 4.23
C GLY A 713 29.00 -13.57 4.59
N ASP A 714 28.36 -12.90 5.53
CA ASP A 714 28.76 -11.60 6.06
C ASP A 714 28.95 -11.70 7.57
N PRO A 715 30.20 -11.75 8.08
CA PRO A 715 30.49 -11.77 9.51
C PRO A 715 29.81 -10.64 10.30
N ASP A 716 29.63 -9.47 9.68
CA ASP A 716 29.01 -8.30 10.31
C ASP A 716 27.47 -8.41 10.37
N GLN A 717 26.87 -9.41 9.72
CA GLN A 717 25.43 -9.72 9.81
C GLN A 717 25.11 -10.89 10.75
N ALA A 718 26.05 -11.40 11.53
CA ALA A 718 25.80 -12.52 12.44
C ALA A 718 24.98 -12.09 13.67
N ILE A 719 23.68 -12.40 13.66
CA ILE A 719 22.71 -11.89 14.65
C ILE A 719 21.88 -13.00 15.31
N TYR A 720 22.29 -14.26 15.15
CA TYR A 720 21.65 -15.42 15.77
C TYR A 720 22.55 -16.10 16.81
N GLY A 721 23.40 -15.33 17.51
CA GLY A 721 24.29 -15.85 18.54
C GLY A 721 23.51 -16.51 19.68
N PHE A 722 22.36 -15.95 20.04
CA PHE A 722 21.41 -16.53 21.00
C PHE A 722 20.84 -17.91 20.59
N ARG A 723 20.99 -18.33 19.33
CA ARG A 723 20.63 -19.68 18.82
C ARG A 723 21.85 -20.60 18.68
N GLY A 724 23.00 -20.20 19.20
CA GLY A 724 24.25 -20.97 19.14
C GLY A 724 25.02 -20.82 17.82
N ALA A 725 24.71 -19.82 16.99
CA ALA A 725 25.52 -19.49 15.83
C ALA A 725 26.86 -18.86 16.26
N ASP A 726 27.94 -19.21 15.57
CA ASP A 726 29.27 -18.69 15.89
C ASP A 726 30.02 -18.25 14.62
N VAL A 727 30.33 -16.96 14.53
CA VAL A 727 31.11 -16.39 13.42
C VAL A 727 32.53 -16.97 13.35
N GLY A 728 33.03 -17.50 14.46
CA GLY A 728 34.32 -18.19 14.53
C GLY A 728 34.47 -19.34 13.52
N TYR A 729 33.36 -19.90 13.00
CA TYR A 729 33.42 -20.92 11.95
C TYR A 729 33.98 -20.41 10.61
N PHE A 730 33.97 -19.10 10.34
CA PHE A 730 34.70 -18.55 9.19
C PHE A 730 36.21 -18.73 9.34
N LEU A 731 36.74 -18.44 10.53
CA LEU A 731 38.17 -18.58 10.81
C LEU A 731 38.57 -20.06 10.82
N ARG A 732 37.76 -20.91 11.47
CA ARG A 732 37.99 -22.36 11.51
C ARG A 732 37.91 -23.02 10.15
N PHE A 733 37.09 -22.52 9.23
CA PHE A 733 37.04 -23.07 7.87
C PHE A 733 38.40 -22.94 7.16
N ASN A 734 39.12 -21.84 7.34
CA ASN A 734 40.49 -21.69 6.80
C ASN A 734 41.51 -22.56 7.54
N GLU A 735 41.28 -22.91 8.80
CA GLU A 735 42.13 -23.86 9.55
C GLU A 735 41.90 -25.30 9.06
N ASP A 736 40.64 -25.67 8.81
CA ASP A 736 40.25 -27.01 8.34
C ASP A 736 40.51 -27.23 6.84
N PHE A 737 40.48 -26.16 6.04
CA PHE A 737 40.84 -26.15 4.62
C PHE A 737 41.96 -25.12 4.36
N PRO A 738 43.24 -25.48 4.59
CA PRO A 738 44.37 -24.53 4.48
C PRO A 738 44.57 -23.94 3.08
N ASP A 739 44.16 -24.68 2.05
CA ASP A 739 44.22 -24.24 0.65
C ASP A 739 42.96 -23.46 0.23
N ALA A 740 42.11 -23.06 1.18
CA ALA A 740 40.89 -22.33 0.88
C ALA A 740 41.18 -20.94 0.31
N ARG A 741 40.59 -20.65 -0.85
CA ARG A 741 40.67 -19.33 -1.46
C ARG A 741 39.66 -18.39 -0.83
N VAL A 742 40.15 -17.31 -0.22
CA VAL A 742 39.30 -16.25 0.32
C VAL A 742 39.08 -15.17 -0.74
N ILE A 743 37.82 -14.84 -1.03
CA ILE A 743 37.42 -13.80 -1.97
C ILE A 743 36.55 -12.79 -1.23
N GLN A 744 36.86 -11.51 -1.37
CA GLN A 744 36.15 -10.43 -0.69
C GLN A 744 35.27 -9.66 -1.67
N LEU A 745 33.98 -9.54 -1.37
CA LEU A 745 33.04 -8.71 -2.13
C LEU A 745 32.81 -7.39 -1.38
N GLY A 746 33.35 -6.29 -1.92
CA GLY A 746 33.28 -4.96 -1.29
C GLY A 746 32.29 -3.98 -1.92
N HIS A 747 31.85 -4.19 -3.16
CA HIS A 747 30.95 -3.25 -3.83
C HIS A 747 29.50 -3.45 -3.40
N ASN A 748 28.91 -2.46 -2.73
CA ASN A 748 27.49 -2.45 -2.36
C ASN A 748 26.63 -1.93 -3.53
N PHE A 749 25.60 -2.69 -3.90
CA PHE A 749 24.65 -2.35 -4.97
C PHE A 749 23.24 -1.98 -4.47
N ARG A 750 23.04 -1.99 -3.14
CA ARG A 750 21.72 -1.91 -2.51
C ARG A 750 21.44 -0.54 -1.90
N SER A 751 22.36 -0.08 -1.07
CA SER A 751 22.18 1.06 -0.19
C SER A 751 23.07 2.20 -0.66
N SER A 752 22.58 3.43 -0.51
CA SER A 752 23.39 4.62 -0.78
C SER A 752 24.71 4.62 0.02
N GLY A 753 25.74 5.27 -0.52
CA GLY A 753 27.04 5.37 0.14
C GLY A 753 26.97 5.96 1.56
N THR A 754 26.04 6.91 1.79
CA THR A 754 25.79 7.51 3.11
C THR A 754 25.31 6.49 4.14
N ILE A 755 24.33 5.65 3.77
CA ILE A 755 23.75 4.64 4.69
C ILE A 755 24.80 3.60 5.05
N VAL A 756 25.53 3.09 4.05
CA VAL A 756 26.60 2.12 4.27
C VAL A 756 27.70 2.70 5.15
N SER A 757 28.14 3.93 4.86
CA SER A 757 29.17 4.60 5.67
C SER A 757 28.73 4.78 7.13
N ALA A 758 27.50 5.18 7.40
CA ALA A 758 27.02 5.34 8.77
C ALA A 758 26.85 4.00 9.49
N ALA A 759 26.35 2.97 8.78
CA ALA A 759 26.23 1.63 9.34
C ALA A 759 27.62 1.07 9.71
N SER A 760 28.62 1.25 8.84
CA SER A 760 30.00 0.85 9.12
C SER A 760 30.63 1.61 10.30
N GLN A 761 30.21 2.85 10.61
CA GLN A 761 30.69 3.59 11.79
C GLN A 761 30.16 3.03 13.11
N VAL A 762 28.95 2.46 13.11
CA VAL A 762 28.38 1.75 14.27
C VAL A 762 29.15 0.46 14.57
N MET A 763 29.80 -0.11 13.56
CA MET A 763 30.71 -1.25 13.71
C MET A 763 32.08 -0.77 14.21
N ARG A 764 32.60 -1.38 15.28
CA ARG A 764 33.92 -0.99 15.81
C ARG A 764 35.05 -1.45 14.87
N PRO A 765 36.03 -0.59 14.54
CA PRO A 765 37.19 -1.02 13.77
C PRO A 765 38.09 -1.95 14.61
N GLY A 766 38.40 -3.15 14.09
CA GLY A 766 39.63 -3.86 14.47
C GLY A 766 39.53 -5.21 15.22
N ARG A 767 38.49 -6.05 15.07
CA ARG A 767 38.53 -7.43 15.60
C ARG A 767 38.07 -8.57 14.69
N SER A 768 37.25 -8.32 13.68
CA SER A 768 37.07 -9.28 12.59
C SER A 768 38.18 -9.07 11.57
N THR A 769 39.16 -9.97 11.50
CA THR A 769 40.22 -9.94 10.48
C THR A 769 39.70 -10.16 9.06
N MET A 770 38.40 -10.41 8.89
CA MET A 770 37.76 -10.79 7.64
C MET A 770 36.73 -9.76 7.13
N SER A 771 36.42 -8.68 7.87
CA SER A 771 35.40 -7.72 7.42
C SER A 771 35.87 -6.89 6.21
N VAL A 772 34.97 -6.68 5.25
CA VAL A 772 35.24 -5.91 4.04
C VAL A 772 34.66 -4.52 4.21
N ALA A 773 35.53 -3.50 4.22
CA ALA A 773 35.08 -2.12 4.12
C ALA A 773 34.46 -1.93 2.73
N ALA A 774 33.16 -1.72 2.66
CA ALA A 774 32.50 -1.49 1.38
C ALA A 774 33.01 -0.19 0.76
N GLU A 775 33.54 -0.25 -0.47
CA GLU A 775 33.91 0.96 -1.21
C GLU A 775 32.63 1.73 -1.54
N THR A 776 32.51 2.94 -1.00
CA THR A 776 31.32 3.79 -1.14
C THR A 776 31.67 5.04 -1.91
N VAL A 777 30.95 5.27 -3.02
CA VAL A 777 30.85 6.60 -3.61
C VAL A 777 29.80 7.33 -2.78
N LEU A 778 30.16 8.48 -2.19
CA LEU A 778 29.20 9.29 -1.46
C LEU A 778 28.21 9.91 -2.46
N ASP A 779 26.99 9.40 -2.48
CA ASP A 779 25.91 9.98 -3.28
C ASP A 779 25.53 11.35 -2.71
N ALA A 780 25.64 12.39 -3.53
CA ALA A 780 25.20 13.72 -3.16
C ALA A 780 23.67 13.75 -3.07
N GLY A 781 23.11 13.64 -1.86
CA GLY A 781 21.68 13.89 -1.61
C GLY A 781 21.01 13.01 -0.57
N VAL A 782 21.55 11.82 -0.27
CA VAL A 782 20.93 10.92 0.71
C VAL A 782 21.40 11.26 2.13
N ARG A 783 20.46 11.58 3.03
CA ARG A 783 20.73 11.91 4.45
C ARG A 783 19.98 10.99 5.40
N ILE A 784 20.65 10.57 6.48
CA ILE A 784 20.03 9.79 7.57
C ILE A 784 19.30 10.74 8.50
N ARG A 785 18.02 10.50 8.70
CA ARG A 785 17.12 11.39 9.44
C ARG A 785 16.99 10.93 10.88
N PHE A 786 17.39 11.77 11.83
CA PHE A 786 17.29 11.48 13.27
C PHE A 786 16.13 12.23 13.89
N HIS A 787 15.31 11.53 14.68
CA HIS A 787 14.21 12.14 15.42
C HIS A 787 14.13 11.67 16.87
N GLY A 788 14.04 12.62 17.80
CA GLY A 788 13.82 12.37 19.22
C GLY A 788 12.44 12.84 19.64
N ALA A 789 11.56 11.90 19.98
CA ALA A 789 10.19 12.19 20.40
C ALA A 789 10.06 12.20 21.94
N PRO A 790 9.10 12.96 22.50
CA PRO A 790 8.89 13.00 23.95
C PRO A 790 8.30 11.68 24.49
N THR A 791 7.48 10.98 23.70
CA THR A 791 6.77 9.75 24.10
C THR A 791 6.69 8.76 22.94
N ALA A 792 6.43 7.48 23.24
CA ALA A 792 6.15 6.45 22.25
C ALA A 792 4.99 6.81 21.29
N ALA A 793 3.93 7.45 21.80
CA ALA A 793 2.84 7.93 20.96
C ALA A 793 3.32 9.02 19.98
N ALA A 794 4.12 9.97 20.44
CA ALA A 794 4.66 11.03 19.58
C ALA A 794 5.64 10.50 18.52
N GLU A 795 6.37 9.42 18.80
CA GLU A 795 7.19 8.71 17.81
C GLU A 795 6.32 8.06 16.73
N ALA A 796 5.26 7.35 17.13
CA ALA A 796 4.32 6.74 16.19
C ALA A 796 3.65 7.79 15.28
N GLU A 797 3.26 8.94 15.85
CA GLU A 797 2.74 10.09 15.08
C GLU A 797 3.78 10.64 14.09
N PHE A 798 5.05 10.74 14.50
CA PHE A 798 6.13 11.18 13.62
C PHE A 798 6.32 10.24 12.44
N ILE A 799 6.41 8.93 12.69
CA ILE A 799 6.56 7.90 11.65
C ILE A 799 5.40 8.00 10.66
N THR A 800 4.18 8.06 11.20
CA THR A 800 2.94 8.15 10.43
C THR A 800 2.89 9.42 9.57
N HIS A 801 3.32 10.56 10.11
CA HIS A 801 3.39 11.83 9.38
C HIS A 801 4.43 11.82 8.25
N GLU A 802 5.60 11.21 8.46
CA GLU A 802 6.62 11.08 7.42
C GLU A 802 6.17 10.12 6.30
N ILE A 803 5.48 9.03 6.65
CA ILE A 803 4.88 8.11 5.68
C ILE A 803 3.84 8.84 4.82
N GLU A 804 2.95 9.64 5.44
CA GLU A 804 1.98 10.46 4.70
C GLU A 804 2.65 11.43 3.72
N LYS A 805 3.79 12.03 4.10
CA LYS A 805 4.56 12.91 3.20
C LYS A 805 5.14 12.16 2.00
N TRP A 806 5.76 10.99 2.23
CA TRP A 806 6.33 10.18 1.16
C TRP A 806 5.28 9.68 0.19
N LEU A 807 4.11 9.34 0.70
CA LEU A 807 2.96 8.98 -0.13
C LEU A 807 2.37 10.20 -0.85
N GLY A 808 2.84 11.43 -0.65
CA GLY A 808 2.31 12.63 -1.30
C GLY A 808 0.90 13.02 -0.81
N GLY A 809 0.58 12.71 0.45
CA GLY A 809 -0.77 12.80 1.02
C GLY A 809 -1.60 11.54 0.78
N THR A 810 -2.48 11.21 1.72
CA THR A 810 -3.46 10.10 1.62
C THR A 810 -4.82 10.56 1.10
N ALA A 811 -5.05 11.87 0.99
CA ALA A 811 -6.26 12.48 0.46
C ALA A 811 -5.94 13.82 -0.21
N LEU A 812 -6.82 14.27 -1.12
CA LEU A 812 -6.73 15.56 -1.81
C LEU A 812 -6.59 16.74 -0.82
N PHE A 813 -7.24 16.64 0.35
CA PHE A 813 -7.16 17.63 1.43
C PHE A 813 -5.78 17.74 2.11
N SER A 814 -5.02 16.64 2.18
CA SER A 814 -3.68 16.66 2.78
C SER A 814 -2.69 17.47 1.92
N VAL A 815 -2.88 17.44 0.60
CA VAL A 815 -2.07 18.20 -0.39
C VAL A 815 -2.35 19.72 -0.27
N ASP A 816 -3.62 20.13 -0.19
CA ASP A 816 -4.06 21.54 -0.08
C ASP A 816 -3.51 22.26 1.16
N SER A 817 -3.25 21.52 2.25
CA SER A 817 -2.88 22.09 3.55
C SER A 817 -1.43 22.60 3.65
N SER A 818 -0.69 22.63 2.53
CA SER A 818 0.73 23.03 2.47
C SER A 818 1.64 22.19 3.39
N ARG A 819 1.19 20.99 3.80
CA ARG A 819 1.92 20.06 4.68
C ARG A 819 2.89 19.15 3.93
N VAL A 820 2.81 19.13 2.61
CA VAL A 820 3.68 18.36 1.71
C VAL A 820 4.65 19.35 1.05
N GLN A 821 5.96 19.13 1.22
CA GLN A 821 7.01 19.87 0.49
C GLN A 821 7.22 19.27 -0.90
N GLU A 822 7.70 20.09 -1.84
CA GLU A 822 8.04 19.79 -3.26
C GLU A 822 8.98 18.57 -3.47
N GLU A 823 9.49 17.92 -2.42
CA GLU A 823 10.40 16.76 -2.47
C GLU A 823 9.69 15.39 -2.46
N ALA A 824 8.36 15.32 -2.39
CA ALA A 824 7.64 14.05 -2.51
C ALA A 824 7.80 13.50 -3.94
N THR A 825 8.72 12.56 -4.11
CA THR A 825 8.85 11.76 -5.35
C THR A 825 7.56 10.97 -5.55
N SER A 826 6.95 11.09 -6.73
CA SER A 826 5.66 10.47 -7.11
C SER A 826 5.63 8.93 -7.11
N ASP A 827 6.73 8.27 -6.73
CA ASP A 827 6.98 6.87 -7.05
C ASP A 827 7.06 5.94 -5.82
N VAL A 828 6.78 6.46 -4.61
CA VAL A 828 6.79 5.66 -3.37
C VAL A 828 5.40 5.08 -3.09
N SER A 829 5.29 3.76 -2.98
CA SER A 829 4.07 3.04 -2.57
C SER A 829 4.15 2.53 -1.13
N PHE A 830 3.08 1.89 -0.64
CA PHE A 830 3.05 1.33 0.71
C PHE A 830 4.10 0.22 0.90
N SER A 831 4.31 -0.65 -0.09
CA SER A 831 5.27 -1.76 0.00
C SER A 831 6.74 -1.31 0.08
N ASP A 832 7.03 -0.07 -0.34
CA ASP A 832 8.38 0.49 -0.31
C ASP A 832 8.85 0.90 1.10
N ILE A 833 7.93 0.89 2.05
CA ILE A 833 8.15 1.42 3.40
C ILE A 833 8.18 0.28 4.40
N ALA A 834 9.24 0.22 5.20
CA ALA A 834 9.36 -0.68 6.33
C ALA A 834 9.62 0.02 7.67
N ILE A 835 9.06 -0.53 8.74
CA ILE A 835 9.27 -0.10 10.12
C ILE A 835 9.87 -1.26 10.91
N LEU A 836 11.11 -1.09 11.36
CA LEU A 836 11.89 -2.06 12.09
C LEU A 836 11.87 -1.72 13.59
N VAL A 837 11.51 -2.70 14.42
CA VAL A 837 11.51 -2.57 15.88
C VAL A 837 12.41 -3.62 16.53
N ARG A 838 13.01 -3.31 17.70
CA ARG A 838 13.78 -4.32 18.44
C ARG A 838 12.89 -5.35 19.13
N LEU A 839 11.78 -4.91 19.72
CA LEU A 839 10.85 -5.73 20.50
C LEU A 839 9.45 -5.65 19.91
N ARG A 840 8.73 -6.78 19.90
CA ARG A 840 7.33 -6.85 19.45
C ARG A 840 6.39 -5.93 20.25
N ALA A 841 6.71 -5.68 21.52
CA ALA A 841 5.94 -4.75 22.37
C ALA A 841 5.86 -3.32 21.81
N LEU A 842 6.70 -2.96 20.84
CA LEU A 842 6.71 -1.64 20.18
C LEU A 842 5.75 -1.57 18.98
N ILE A 843 5.24 -2.70 18.49
CA ILE A 843 4.40 -2.78 17.28
C ILE A 843 3.02 -2.15 17.50
N PRO A 844 2.25 -2.47 18.57
CA PRO A 844 0.85 -2.03 18.66
C PRO A 844 0.66 -0.50 18.58
N PRO A 845 1.46 0.34 19.26
CA PRO A 845 1.31 1.80 19.14
C PRO A 845 1.51 2.34 17.72
N VAL A 846 2.41 1.70 16.95
CA VAL A 846 2.69 2.09 15.56
C VAL A 846 1.55 1.65 14.64
N VAL A 847 1.08 0.41 14.79
CA VAL A 847 -0.07 -0.13 14.05
C VAL A 847 -1.29 0.76 14.27
N THR A 848 -1.65 1.04 15.52
CA THR A 848 -2.80 1.90 15.85
C THR A 848 -2.68 3.30 15.23
N ALA A 849 -1.48 3.88 15.19
CA ALA A 849 -1.28 5.20 14.58
C ALA A 849 -1.48 5.18 13.05
N LEU A 850 -0.96 4.15 12.38
CA LEU A 850 -1.10 3.96 10.93
C LEU A 850 -2.53 3.60 10.52
N GLU A 851 -3.17 2.70 11.26
CA GLU A 851 -4.57 2.32 11.04
C GLU A 851 -5.50 3.51 11.19
N ARG A 852 -5.25 4.40 12.16
CA ARG A 852 -6.03 5.63 12.32
C ARG A 852 -5.89 6.57 11.12
N LEU A 853 -4.79 6.48 10.36
CA LEU A 853 -4.63 7.19 9.09
C LEU A 853 -5.22 6.45 7.89
N GLY A 854 -5.71 5.22 8.05
CA GLY A 854 -6.17 4.38 6.95
C GLY A 854 -5.03 3.81 6.11
N VAL A 855 -3.80 3.84 6.62
CA VAL A 855 -2.64 3.25 5.94
C VAL A 855 -2.70 1.73 6.11
N PRO A 856 -2.68 0.95 5.02
CA PRO A 856 -2.68 -0.51 5.11
C PRO A 856 -1.32 -0.99 5.62
N VAL A 857 -1.34 -1.86 6.64
CA VAL A 857 -0.14 -2.38 7.30
C VAL A 857 -0.10 -3.90 7.24
N GLN A 858 1.11 -4.45 7.17
CA GLN A 858 1.37 -5.87 7.39
C GLN A 858 2.43 -6.03 8.46
N VAL A 859 2.19 -6.89 9.45
CA VAL A 859 3.16 -7.21 10.48
C VAL A 859 3.83 -8.53 10.12
N VAL A 860 5.10 -8.47 9.73
CA VAL A 860 5.87 -9.66 9.32
C VAL A 860 6.53 -10.26 10.54
N GLY A 861 6.29 -11.56 10.71
CA GLY A 861 6.60 -12.26 11.95
C GLY A 861 5.44 -12.18 12.96
N ASP A 862 4.20 -11.95 12.49
CA ASP A 862 3.06 -12.60 13.12
C ASP A 862 3.36 -14.10 13.23
N GLU A 863 2.88 -14.66 14.34
CA GLU A 863 3.25 -15.95 14.90
C GLU A 863 3.68 -16.96 13.82
N ALA A 864 4.90 -17.57 13.92
CA ALA A 864 5.11 -18.88 13.28
C ALA A 864 3.85 -19.67 13.59
N PHE A 865 3.31 -20.47 12.66
CA PHE A 865 2.04 -21.14 12.93
C PHE A 865 2.05 -21.82 14.33
N MET A 866 3.19 -22.33 14.78
CA MET A 866 3.40 -22.84 16.14
C MET A 866 3.29 -21.82 17.29
N ASP A 867 3.68 -20.56 17.10
CA ASP A 867 3.48 -19.48 18.06
C ASP A 867 2.01 -19.06 18.18
N THR A 868 1.13 -19.45 17.23
CA THR A 868 -0.27 -19.05 17.27
C THR A 868 -0.99 -19.64 18.47
N ALA A 869 -1.79 -18.81 19.16
CA ALA A 869 -2.52 -19.28 20.33
C ALA A 869 -3.40 -20.49 19.96
N GLY A 870 -3.11 -21.65 20.56
CA GLY A 870 -3.83 -22.91 20.31
C GLY A 870 -3.30 -23.76 19.15
N ALA A 871 -2.39 -23.26 18.32
CA ALA A 871 -1.82 -24.02 17.20
C ALA A 871 -0.98 -25.21 17.66
N ARG A 872 -0.19 -25.06 18.74
CA ARG A 872 0.56 -26.19 19.33
C ARG A 872 -0.36 -27.31 19.78
N ALA A 873 -1.45 -26.96 20.50
CA ALA A 873 -2.44 -27.92 20.97
C ALA A 873 -3.14 -28.63 19.80
N LEU A 874 -3.40 -27.90 18.71
CA LEU A 874 -3.92 -28.47 17.48
C LEU A 874 -2.94 -29.44 16.83
N ILE A 875 -1.66 -29.09 16.66
CA ILE A 875 -0.66 -29.97 16.05
C ILE A 875 -0.49 -31.24 16.85
N THR A 876 -0.42 -31.15 18.18
CA THR A 876 -0.36 -32.36 19.03
C THR A 876 -1.59 -33.24 18.84
N ALA A 877 -2.79 -32.66 18.80
CA ALA A 877 -4.03 -33.41 18.57
C ALA A 877 -4.07 -34.05 17.16
N LEU A 878 -3.66 -33.30 16.13
CA LEU A 878 -3.54 -33.77 14.75
C LEU A 878 -2.51 -34.90 14.64
N GLN A 879 -1.34 -34.77 15.25
CA GLN A 879 -0.29 -35.79 15.23
C GLN A 879 -0.80 -37.11 15.84
N SER A 880 -1.44 -37.04 17.02
CA SER A 880 -2.06 -38.20 17.66
C SER A 880 -3.19 -38.82 16.84
N TRP A 881 -4.01 -37.99 16.19
CA TRP A 881 -5.12 -38.46 15.32
C TRP A 881 -4.62 -39.04 13.99
N SER A 882 -3.52 -38.49 13.45
CA SER A 882 -2.97 -38.82 12.14
C SER A 882 -2.21 -40.14 12.10
N ALA A 883 -2.04 -40.83 13.23
CA ALA A 883 -1.19 -42.03 13.34
C ALA A 883 -1.47 -43.10 12.26
N ASN A 884 -2.71 -43.22 11.76
CA ASN A 884 -3.10 -44.15 10.68
C ASN A 884 -3.60 -43.45 9.40
N ARG A 885 -3.40 -42.14 9.24
CA ARG A 885 -3.95 -41.30 8.14
C ARG A 885 -2.90 -40.38 7.50
N ARG A 886 -1.62 -40.75 7.61
CA ARG A 886 -0.48 -39.91 7.21
C ARG A 886 -0.37 -39.66 5.70
N ASP A 887 -0.87 -40.59 4.89
CA ASP A 887 -0.83 -40.54 3.41
C ASP A 887 -2.08 -39.91 2.79
N VAL A 888 -3.07 -39.55 3.62
CA VAL A 888 -4.29 -38.89 3.15
C VAL A 888 -3.93 -37.45 2.74
N PRO A 889 -4.46 -36.93 1.61
CA PRO A 889 -4.27 -35.54 1.24
C PRO A 889 -4.64 -34.59 2.37
N ALA A 890 -3.77 -33.61 2.64
CA ALA A 890 -3.90 -32.70 3.78
C ALA A 890 -5.26 -31.95 3.82
N PRO A 891 -5.81 -31.43 2.70
CA PRO A 891 -7.12 -30.76 2.74
C PRO A 891 -8.23 -31.70 3.21
N THR A 892 -8.22 -32.95 2.72
CA THR A 892 -9.19 -33.99 3.08
C THR A 892 -9.04 -34.38 4.54
N ALA A 893 -7.80 -34.66 4.99
CA ALA A 893 -7.56 -35.11 6.36
C ALA A 893 -7.87 -34.02 7.40
N LEU A 894 -7.60 -32.75 7.09
CA LEU A 894 -7.95 -31.63 7.96
C LEU A 894 -9.46 -31.40 8.03
N ALA A 895 -10.18 -31.59 6.93
CA ALA A 895 -11.65 -31.54 6.92
C ALA A 895 -12.27 -32.69 7.74
N GLU A 896 -11.77 -33.92 7.57
CA GLU A 896 -12.17 -35.06 8.39
C GLU A 896 -11.90 -34.82 9.89
N PHE A 897 -10.71 -34.29 10.22
CA PHE A 897 -10.38 -33.94 11.58
C PHE A 897 -11.33 -32.87 12.13
N ALA A 898 -11.71 -31.86 11.34
CA ALA A 898 -12.63 -30.81 11.78
C ALA A 898 -14.00 -31.33 12.22
N GLU A 899 -14.45 -32.45 11.64
CA GLU A 899 -15.72 -33.11 11.98
C GLU A 899 -15.60 -34.18 13.08
N ASP A 900 -14.38 -34.55 13.48
CA ASP A 900 -14.09 -35.60 14.45
C ASP A 900 -14.45 -35.20 15.90
N GLU A 901 -14.80 -36.19 16.74
CA GLU A 901 -15.09 -35.98 18.15
C GLU A 901 -13.87 -35.44 18.94
N ALA A 902 -12.65 -35.77 18.50
CA ALA A 902 -11.40 -35.24 19.04
C ALA A 902 -11.32 -33.71 18.93
N THR A 903 -11.88 -33.12 17.87
CA THR A 903 -11.88 -31.66 17.65
C THR A 903 -12.79 -30.93 18.62
N ARG A 904 -13.84 -31.59 19.14
CA ARG A 904 -14.74 -31.00 20.15
C ARG A 904 -14.05 -30.75 21.50
N ARG A 905 -12.89 -31.36 21.74
CA ARG A 905 -12.08 -31.16 22.96
C ARG A 905 -11.07 -30.03 22.82
N LEU A 906 -10.93 -29.45 21.63
CA LEU A 906 -10.01 -28.35 21.38
C LEU A 906 -10.55 -27.02 21.91
N SER A 907 -9.64 -26.16 22.37
CA SER A 907 -10.00 -24.80 22.78
C SER A 907 -10.44 -23.95 21.56
N PRO A 908 -11.25 -22.88 21.74
CA PRO A 908 -11.62 -21.97 20.65
C PRO A 908 -10.41 -21.43 19.87
N LYS A 909 -9.29 -21.23 20.55
CA LYS A 909 -8.02 -20.80 19.98
C LYS A 909 -7.42 -21.85 19.02
N ALA A 910 -7.47 -23.12 19.41
CA ALA A 910 -7.02 -24.23 18.56
C ALA A 910 -7.92 -24.47 17.34
N LEU A 911 -9.22 -24.20 17.45
CA LEU A 911 -10.14 -24.24 16.31
C LEU A 911 -9.83 -23.14 15.28
N ASN A 912 -9.44 -21.94 15.72
CA ASN A 912 -8.99 -20.88 14.81
C ASN A 912 -7.68 -21.26 14.08
N ALA A 913 -6.76 -21.92 14.79
CA ALA A 913 -5.57 -22.48 14.16
C ALA A 913 -5.91 -23.56 13.10
N LEU A 914 -6.97 -24.34 13.31
CA LEU A 914 -7.41 -25.36 12.36
C LEU A 914 -7.94 -24.73 11.07
N GLN A 915 -8.72 -23.65 11.19
CA GLN A 915 -9.15 -22.87 10.04
C GLN A 915 -7.95 -22.30 9.26
N THR A 916 -6.89 -21.90 9.95
CA THR A 916 -5.65 -21.44 9.32
C THR A 916 -4.96 -22.59 8.57
N CYS A 917 -4.86 -23.79 9.15
CA CYS A 917 -4.34 -24.98 8.45
C CYS A 917 -5.14 -25.31 7.19
N LEU A 918 -6.48 -25.25 7.26
CA LEU A 918 -7.36 -25.50 6.11
C LEU A 918 -7.10 -24.50 4.97
N LYS A 919 -6.82 -23.22 5.29
CA LYS A 919 -6.42 -22.22 4.29
C LYS A 919 -5.02 -22.45 3.72
N LEU A 920 -4.10 -23.02 4.50
CA LEU A 920 -2.73 -23.30 4.08
C LEU A 920 -2.61 -24.59 3.25
N ALA A 921 -3.52 -25.54 3.44
CA ALA A 921 -3.60 -26.79 2.68
C ALA A 921 -4.32 -26.54 1.34
N THR A 922 -3.62 -25.94 0.37
CA THR A 922 -4.15 -25.62 -0.96
C THR A 922 -3.86 -26.68 -2.01
N ASP A 923 -2.90 -27.56 -1.78
CA ASP A 923 -2.51 -28.63 -2.70
C ASP A 923 -3.29 -29.91 -2.39
N GLU A 924 -4.15 -30.33 -3.33
CA GLU A 924 -5.03 -31.51 -3.21
C GLU A 924 -4.27 -32.85 -3.25
N HIS A 925 -2.96 -32.84 -3.50
CA HIS A 925 -2.14 -34.05 -3.58
C HIS A 925 -1.06 -34.12 -2.49
N ASP A 926 -0.93 -33.10 -1.65
CA ASP A 926 0.07 -33.05 -0.58
C ASP A 926 -0.34 -33.95 0.60
N PRO A 927 0.42 -35.01 0.94
CA PRO A 927 0.10 -35.89 2.07
C PRO A 927 0.10 -35.11 3.40
N LEU A 928 -0.77 -35.49 4.33
CA LEU A 928 -0.86 -34.85 5.66
C LEU A 928 0.50 -34.84 6.39
N SER A 929 1.28 -35.91 6.27
CA SER A 929 2.63 -35.98 6.84
C SER A 929 3.57 -34.89 6.30
N ALA A 930 3.63 -34.73 4.98
CA ALA A 930 4.45 -33.71 4.31
C ALA A 930 3.97 -32.28 4.63
N PHE A 931 2.67 -32.07 4.72
CA PHE A 931 2.07 -30.82 5.18
C PHE A 931 2.49 -30.46 6.62
N LEU A 932 2.38 -31.42 7.55
CA LEU A 932 2.76 -31.21 8.95
C LEU A 932 4.24 -30.88 9.10
N ASP A 933 5.12 -31.57 8.36
CA ASP A 933 6.55 -31.26 8.36
C ASP A 933 6.80 -29.83 7.86
N ARG A 934 6.11 -29.43 6.79
CA ARG A 934 6.23 -28.09 6.21
C ARG A 934 5.79 -27.01 7.19
N VAL A 935 4.70 -27.24 7.93
CA VAL A 935 4.18 -26.33 8.95
C VAL A 935 5.16 -26.22 10.12
N LEU A 936 5.76 -27.34 10.56
CA LEU A 936 6.75 -27.36 11.65
C LEU A 936 8.11 -26.77 11.25
N LEU A 937 8.52 -26.91 9.99
CA LEU A 937 9.78 -26.37 9.46
C LEU A 937 9.66 -24.90 9.02
N ARG A 938 8.44 -24.31 9.03
CA ARG A 938 8.20 -22.92 8.61
C ARG A 938 8.74 -21.95 9.66
N ARG A 939 9.62 -21.02 9.25
CA ARG A 939 10.18 -19.98 10.13
C ARG A 939 9.41 -18.65 10.00
N ASN A 940 9.53 -17.77 11.00
CA ASN A 940 8.86 -16.45 11.06
C ASN A 940 9.04 -15.57 9.81
N THR A 941 10.09 -15.78 9.00
CA THR A 941 10.38 -14.99 7.79
C THR A 941 9.69 -15.50 6.52
N ASP A 942 9.00 -16.65 6.58
CA ASP A 942 8.32 -17.29 5.44
C ASP A 942 6.87 -16.78 5.20
N GLN A 943 6.42 -15.73 5.92
CA GLN A 943 5.08 -15.14 5.84
C GLN A 943 5.01 -13.76 5.14
N TYR A 944 6.10 -13.29 4.52
CA TYR A 944 6.07 -12.02 3.78
C TYR A 944 5.34 -12.20 2.43
N GLU A 945 4.15 -11.60 2.32
CA GLU A 945 3.42 -11.51 1.05
C GLU A 945 3.96 -10.35 0.23
N THR A 946 4.65 -10.66 -0.88
CA THR A 946 5.22 -9.66 -1.80
C THR A 946 4.18 -8.99 -2.70
N GLN A 947 2.97 -9.55 -2.79
CA GLN A 947 1.93 -9.08 -3.73
C GLN A 947 0.98 -8.04 -3.14
N ALA A 948 1.04 -7.76 -1.83
CA ALA A 948 0.15 -6.79 -1.18
C ALA A 948 0.86 -5.44 -0.94
N GLU A 949 0.27 -4.35 -1.44
CA GLU A 949 0.76 -2.97 -1.24
C GLU A 949 0.45 -2.49 0.19
N LYS A 950 1.27 -2.91 1.15
CA LYS A 950 1.12 -2.60 2.59
C LYS A 950 2.44 -2.15 3.21
N VAL A 951 2.37 -1.21 4.16
CA VAL A 951 3.55 -0.81 4.96
C VAL A 951 3.98 -1.99 5.83
N THR A 952 5.26 -2.35 5.75
CA THR A 952 5.77 -3.56 6.39
C THR A 952 6.35 -3.27 7.77
N ILE A 953 5.80 -3.87 8.82
CA ILE A 953 6.32 -3.73 10.20
C ILE A 953 6.95 -5.05 10.62
N LEU A 954 8.19 -5.02 11.10
CA LEU A 954 8.92 -6.24 11.44
C LEU A 954 9.95 -6.02 12.55
N THR A 955 10.41 -7.10 13.15
CA THR A 955 11.55 -7.02 14.08
C THR A 955 12.86 -6.86 13.32
N MET A 956 13.87 -6.23 13.93
CA MET A 956 15.21 -6.11 13.31
C MET A 956 15.79 -7.46 12.86
N HIS A 957 15.53 -8.54 13.63
CA HIS A 957 15.95 -9.89 13.27
C HIS A 957 15.21 -10.45 12.05
N ALA A 958 13.89 -10.19 11.96
CA ALA A 958 13.07 -10.61 10.82
C ALA A 958 13.39 -9.83 9.53
N ALA A 959 14.08 -8.70 9.65
CA ALA A 959 14.50 -7.87 8.53
C ALA A 959 15.65 -8.48 7.72
N LYS A 960 16.36 -9.45 8.29
CA LYS A 960 17.50 -10.07 7.65
C LYS A 960 17.10 -10.70 6.32
N GLY A 961 17.87 -10.40 5.28
CA GLY A 961 17.58 -10.80 3.90
C GLY A 961 16.63 -9.86 3.13
N LEU A 962 15.90 -8.97 3.80
CA LEU A 962 14.99 -8.02 3.15
C LEU A 962 15.71 -6.71 2.77
N GLU A 963 15.04 -5.89 1.96
CA GLU A 963 15.47 -4.57 1.55
C GLU A 963 14.26 -3.71 1.14
N PHE A 964 14.28 -2.43 1.50
CA PHE A 964 13.19 -1.48 1.25
C PHE A 964 13.77 -0.11 0.85
N PRO A 965 13.15 0.62 -0.09
CA PRO A 965 13.51 2.01 -0.40
C PRO A 965 13.60 2.88 0.86
N ILE A 966 12.58 2.81 1.72
CA ILE A 966 12.46 3.64 2.93
C ILE A 966 12.35 2.76 4.18
N VAL A 967 13.22 3.00 5.16
CA VAL A 967 13.21 2.26 6.43
C VAL A 967 13.18 3.19 7.63
N PHE A 968 12.29 2.91 8.56
CA PHE A 968 12.25 3.48 9.90
C PHE A 968 12.79 2.45 10.90
N VAL A 969 13.80 2.80 11.69
CA VAL A 969 14.25 2.02 12.84
C VAL A 969 13.76 2.72 14.10
N ALA A 970 12.74 2.13 14.73
CA ALA A 970 12.05 2.73 15.87
C ALA A 970 12.56 2.21 17.23
N GLY A 971 12.56 3.10 18.23
CA GLY A 971 13.01 2.76 19.59
C GLY A 971 14.53 2.59 19.72
N CYS A 972 15.34 3.37 19.00
CA CYS A 972 16.79 3.45 19.18
C CYS A 972 17.15 4.14 20.52
N GLU A 973 16.93 3.43 21.62
CA GLU A 973 17.03 3.93 23.01
C GLU A 973 17.97 3.06 23.85
N GLN A 974 18.60 3.65 24.86
CA GLN A 974 19.38 2.89 25.83
C GLN A 974 18.51 1.84 26.52
N GLY A 975 19.01 0.60 26.59
CA GLY A 975 18.30 -0.56 27.12
C GLY A 975 17.28 -1.19 26.15
N LEU A 976 17.13 -0.65 24.94
CA LEU A 976 16.43 -1.29 23.82
C LEU A 976 17.40 -1.58 22.67
N VAL A 977 18.20 -0.61 22.27
CA VAL A 977 19.27 -0.77 21.28
C VAL A 977 20.50 -0.08 21.88
N PRO A 978 21.37 -0.79 22.62
CA PRO A 978 21.39 -2.23 22.84
C PRO A 978 20.33 -2.71 23.86
N TYR A 979 19.76 -3.88 23.61
CA TYR A 979 18.75 -4.50 24.49
C TYR A 979 19.39 -5.11 25.73
N VAL A 980 18.93 -4.70 26.92
CA VAL A 980 19.31 -5.30 28.20
C VAL A 980 18.10 -6.04 28.75
N LYS A 981 18.24 -7.35 28.99
CA LYS A 981 17.12 -8.14 29.52
C LYS A 981 16.77 -7.68 30.94
N PRO A 982 15.48 -7.66 31.30
CA PRO A 982 15.07 -7.34 32.67
C PRO A 982 15.75 -8.27 33.68
N GLY A 983 16.54 -7.69 34.59
CA GLY A 983 17.28 -8.44 35.62
C GLY A 983 18.73 -8.79 35.27
N GLU A 984 19.20 -8.47 34.06
CA GLU A 984 20.62 -8.57 33.68
C GLU A 984 21.30 -7.19 33.75
N ASP A 985 22.57 -7.16 34.15
CA ASP A 985 23.36 -5.92 34.28
C ASP A 985 24.05 -5.50 32.97
N SER A 986 24.15 -6.40 31.99
CA SER A 986 24.85 -6.15 30.72
C SER A 986 24.28 -6.99 29.58
N CYS A 987 24.62 -6.61 28.35
CA CYS A 987 24.25 -7.31 27.12
C CYS A 987 25.48 -7.51 26.23
N ASP A 988 25.39 -8.42 25.26
CA ASP A 988 26.38 -8.53 24.19
C ASP A 988 26.26 -7.30 23.26
N GLN A 989 27.10 -6.29 23.52
CA GLN A 989 27.09 -5.08 22.72
C GLN A 989 27.50 -5.31 21.27
N GLU A 990 28.32 -6.32 20.98
CA GLU A 990 28.79 -6.58 19.62
C GLU A 990 27.68 -7.23 18.78
N GLU A 991 26.90 -8.14 19.37
CA GLU A 991 25.70 -8.69 18.71
C GLU A 991 24.65 -7.60 18.48
N GLU A 992 24.40 -6.72 19.46
CA GLU A 992 23.44 -5.62 19.30
C GLU A 992 23.91 -4.55 18.29
N ARG A 993 25.23 -4.35 18.12
CA ARG A 993 25.78 -3.53 17.02
C ARG A 993 25.52 -4.16 15.66
N ARG A 994 25.79 -5.46 15.49
CA ARG A 994 25.48 -6.19 14.25
C ARG A 994 23.99 -6.14 13.94
N LEU A 995 23.13 -6.20 14.95
CA LEU A 995 21.68 -6.08 14.77
C LEU A 995 21.27 -4.69 14.25
N LEU A 996 21.81 -3.61 14.81
CA LEU A 996 21.56 -2.26 14.31
C LEU A 996 22.15 -2.07 12.91
N TYR A 997 23.34 -2.60 12.64
CA TYR A 997 23.97 -2.61 11.32
C TYR A 997 23.08 -3.29 10.27
N VAL A 998 22.52 -4.47 10.59
CA VAL A 998 21.56 -5.16 9.73
C VAL A 998 20.35 -4.29 9.47
N ALA A 999 19.76 -3.68 10.51
CA ALA A 999 18.58 -2.82 10.39
C ALA A 999 18.82 -1.60 9.49
N MET A 1000 19.96 -0.91 9.66
CA MET A 1000 20.33 0.26 8.85
C MET A 1000 20.54 -0.12 7.38
N THR A 1001 21.20 -1.24 7.11
CA THR A 1001 21.52 -1.73 5.76
C THR A 1001 20.34 -2.38 5.03
N ARG A 1002 19.13 -2.33 5.60
CA ARG A 1002 17.89 -2.69 4.89
C ARG A 1002 17.38 -1.54 4.02
N ALA A 1003 17.75 -0.30 4.34
CA ALA A 1003 17.37 0.89 3.59
C ALA A 1003 18.16 0.99 2.28
N LYS A 1004 17.48 1.23 1.16
CA LYS A 1004 18.13 1.54 -0.12
C LYS A 1004 18.39 3.03 -0.24
N GLU A 1005 17.36 3.84 -0.01
CA GLU A 1005 17.37 5.27 -0.31
C GLU A 1005 17.26 6.14 0.95
N VAL A 1006 16.34 5.83 1.87
CA VAL A 1006 16.08 6.69 3.03
C VAL A 1006 16.04 5.89 4.33
N LEU A 1007 16.76 6.38 5.33
CA LEU A 1007 16.83 5.79 6.67
C LEU A 1007 16.43 6.80 7.75
N TYR A 1008 15.45 6.43 8.56
CA TYR A 1008 15.04 7.15 9.77
C TYR A 1008 15.46 6.38 11.01
N LEU A 1009 16.10 7.06 11.96
CA LEU A 1009 16.43 6.52 13.28
C LEU A 1009 15.67 7.33 14.34
N THR A 1010 14.74 6.69 15.04
CA THR A 1010 13.87 7.37 16.02
C THR A 1010 14.12 6.88 17.44
N SER A 1011 14.00 7.80 18.41
CA SER A 1011 14.16 7.51 19.84
C SER A 1011 13.13 8.28 20.66
N THR A 1012 12.81 7.79 21.87
CA THR A 1012 11.88 8.45 22.78
C THR A 1012 12.45 8.68 24.17
N ARG A 1013 12.03 9.78 24.80
CA ARG A 1013 12.43 10.11 26.18
C ARG A 1013 11.66 9.32 27.24
N LYS A 1014 10.41 8.96 26.97
CA LYS A 1014 9.51 8.24 27.88
C LYS A 1014 8.81 7.10 27.17
N ARG A 1015 8.97 5.89 27.69
CA ARG A 1015 8.32 4.69 27.14
C ARG A 1015 7.74 3.81 28.24
N ALA A 1016 6.52 3.32 27.99
CA ALA A 1016 5.90 2.29 28.80
C ALA A 1016 6.21 0.91 28.20
N LEU A 1017 6.90 0.06 28.95
CA LEU A 1017 7.19 -1.33 28.58
C LEU A 1017 6.91 -2.23 29.78
N PHE A 1018 6.30 -3.39 29.55
CA PHE A 1018 6.03 -4.40 30.59
C PHE A 1018 5.31 -3.83 31.84
N GLY A 1019 4.40 -2.88 31.63
CA GLY A 1019 3.64 -2.24 32.71
C GLY A 1019 4.38 -1.15 33.51
N LYS A 1020 5.63 -0.83 33.15
CA LYS A 1020 6.42 0.24 33.78
C LYS A 1020 6.73 1.36 32.78
N THR A 1021 6.65 2.61 33.22
CA THR A 1021 7.07 3.76 32.42
C THR A 1021 8.45 4.22 32.88
N GLU A 1022 9.41 4.25 31.96
CA GLU A 1022 10.79 4.61 32.25
C GLU A 1022 11.23 5.78 31.36
N GLU A 1023 12.10 6.62 31.92
CA GLU A 1023 12.84 7.60 31.13
C GLU A 1023 14.05 6.92 30.48
N ARG A 1024 14.26 7.17 29.20
CA ARG A 1024 15.32 6.56 28.41
C ARG A 1024 16.09 7.62 27.64
N ALA A 1025 17.41 7.45 27.59
CA ALA A 1025 18.28 8.25 26.73
C ALA A 1025 18.30 7.63 25.31
N PRO A 1026 18.63 8.42 24.27
CA PRO A 1026 18.94 7.88 22.94
C PRO A 1026 20.01 6.79 23.00
N SER A 1027 19.98 5.88 22.05
CA SER A 1027 20.97 4.81 21.95
C SER A 1027 22.39 5.37 21.82
N PRO A 1028 23.38 4.84 22.56
CA PRO A 1028 24.77 5.27 22.48
C PRO A 1028 25.40 4.97 21.11
N PHE A 1029 24.87 3.99 20.38
CA PHE A 1029 25.35 3.68 19.02
C PHE A 1029 25.07 4.81 18.03
N LEU A 1030 24.05 5.64 18.30
CA LEU A 1030 23.74 6.78 17.45
C LEU A 1030 24.83 7.86 17.55
N ASP A 1031 25.51 8.00 18.70
CA ASP A 1031 26.56 9.00 18.93
C ASP A 1031 27.84 8.72 18.11
N GLU A 1032 28.02 7.49 17.64
CA GLU A 1032 29.19 7.07 16.85
C GLU A 1032 29.10 7.49 15.37
N ILE A 1033 27.89 7.79 14.89
CA ILE A 1033 27.65 8.26 13.52
C ILE A 1033 28.09 9.73 13.41
N GLN A 1034 28.94 10.08 12.45
CA GLN A 1034 29.41 11.45 12.28
C GLN A 1034 28.29 12.44 11.97
N ASP A 1035 28.35 13.65 12.55
CA ASP A 1035 27.30 14.68 12.40
C ASP A 1035 27.07 15.11 10.94
N VAL A 1036 28.08 15.02 10.07
CA VAL A 1036 27.96 15.34 8.63
C VAL A 1036 26.97 14.43 7.91
N LEU A 1037 26.72 13.22 8.44
CA LEU A 1037 25.78 12.26 7.89
C LEU A 1037 24.37 12.38 8.51
N ARG A 1038 24.18 13.27 9.51
CA ARG A 1038 22.94 13.42 10.27
C ARG A 1038 22.13 14.62 9.79
N ASP A 1039 20.87 14.40 9.44
CA ASP A 1039 19.86 15.46 9.34
C ASP A 1039 18.94 15.42 10.56
N ARG A 1040 18.93 16.48 11.37
CA ARG A 1040 18.10 16.57 12.58
C ARG A 1040 16.74 17.18 12.22
N LEU A 1041 15.72 16.34 12.13
CA LEU A 1041 14.34 16.79 11.91
C LEU A 1041 13.75 17.34 13.21
N ILE A 1042 13.72 18.67 13.33
CA ILE A 1042 13.02 19.38 14.40
C ILE A 1042 11.56 19.56 13.97
N MET A 1043 10.62 18.97 14.72
CA MET A 1043 9.19 19.21 14.54
C MET A 1043 8.88 20.72 14.68
N PRO A 1044 8.14 21.34 13.74
CA PRO A 1044 7.65 22.70 13.94
C PRO A 1044 6.69 22.71 15.14
N ARG A 1045 7.00 23.53 16.15
CA ARG A 1045 6.12 23.72 17.32
C ARG A 1045 4.71 24.10 16.84
N ARG A 1046 3.72 23.29 17.22
CA ARG A 1046 2.30 23.62 17.06
C ARG A 1046 2.07 25.02 17.65
N LYS A 1047 1.70 26.02 16.84
CA LYS A 1047 1.35 27.36 17.33
C LYS A 1047 0.31 27.19 18.44
N GLN A 1048 0.70 27.47 19.68
CA GLN A 1048 -0.26 27.55 20.78
C GLN A 1048 -1.29 28.62 20.40
N ARG A 1049 -2.58 28.28 20.44
CA ARG A 1049 -3.64 29.28 20.43
C ARG A 1049 -3.30 30.29 21.53
N PRO A 1050 -3.29 31.60 21.25
CA PRO A 1050 -3.09 32.59 22.30
C PRO A 1050 -4.14 32.36 23.37
N SER A 1051 -3.71 32.20 24.62
CA SER A 1051 -4.62 32.05 25.75
C SER A 1051 -5.54 33.26 25.74
N SER A 1052 -6.85 33.00 25.78
CA SER A 1052 -7.88 33.99 26.02
C SER A 1052 -7.47 34.90 27.17
N ALA A 1053 -7.09 36.14 26.84
CA ALA A 1053 -6.97 37.20 27.83
C ALA A 1053 -8.37 37.40 28.42
N GLN A 1054 -8.54 37.01 29.68
CA GLN A 1054 -9.64 37.47 30.51
C GLN A 1054 -9.56 38.99 30.57
N LEU A 1055 -10.39 39.67 29.79
CA LEU A 1055 -10.73 41.06 30.05
C LEU A 1055 -11.74 41.06 31.19
N GLU A 1056 -11.26 41.31 32.40
CA GLU A 1056 -12.08 41.74 33.52
C GLU A 1056 -12.73 43.08 33.14
N PHE A 1057 -14.01 43.05 32.80
CA PHE A 1057 -14.82 44.26 32.76
C PHE A 1057 -15.09 44.71 34.20
N SER A 1058 -14.41 45.78 34.60
CA SER A 1058 -14.75 46.55 35.79
C SER A 1058 -16.02 47.35 35.51
N PHE A 1059 -17.03 47.20 36.37
CA PHE A 1059 -18.24 48.02 36.35
C PHE A 1059 -17.90 49.50 36.59
N GLY A 1060 -18.40 50.36 35.71
CA GLY A 1060 -18.46 51.82 35.81
C GLY A 1060 -19.52 52.36 34.87
#